data_AF-A0A8H7H803-F1
#
_entry.id   AF-A0A8H7H803-F1
#
_cell.length_a   1.000
_cell.length_b   1.000
_cell.length_c   1.000
_cell.angle_alpha   90.00
_cell.angle_beta   90.00
_cell.angle_gamma   90.00
#
_symmetry.space_group_name_H-M   'P 1'
#
loop_
_entity.id
_entity.type
_entity.pdbx_description
1 polymer ?
#
loop_
_entity_poly.entity_id
_entity_poly.type
_entity_poly.pdbx_seq_one_letter_code
_entity_poly.pdbx_strand_id
1 'polypeptide(L)'
;MLATHILLVYPARAADDIDDKCVLVGWVGATRRQGEARFRPTHVNSSKSDHNKSRHNAAPRALDVASDQAKNRKSEAFREPVGNGGRTPTARTYTGLRSLMQQVLRVIRDIGIGKGGIKQGAVRRVAASTQLAPSSRVPGPSRSIAPSSPSPVFPRISPLRFPVMPHLLSTPHVTPHIFGYPGKYEEPQDNGLIGKDLEYFSDAGFDMSKIHLKRNAPVAQLYEDAVRYEGAVISSSGALINFSGKKTGRSPKDKRIVYEETSKDDIWWGPVNIKMDEHTFEINRERAIDYLNTRDLVYVFDGYAGWDPRYRIKVRVVCARAYHALFMHNMLIRPTEEELANWGEPDFIIYNAGQFPANRFTTGMTSTTSVEINFKRMEMVILGTEYAGEMKKGVFSVMHYLQPVKFNTLSLHSSANVGIEKQDVTLFFGLSGTGKTTLSTDPRRQLIGDDEHVWSDHGVFNIEGGCYAKCINLSGEKEPEIYNAIRFGSILENVVYNPSNRIPDYDDVSITENTRCAYPIEFIPGAKIPCSSPNQPSNIIMLTCDAYGVLPPVSKLTPEQASYHFLAGYTSKTPGTEDGVLEPLPTFSTCYSAPFLVCHPSRYATMLAEKMEATKANCWLINTGWTGGKYGTGRRCPLKYTRAIIDAIHDGSLAQADFVKFDVFGLWIPTACNNVPDELLDPRKAWSDKAAFQKEVRKLAAMFRKAFSLYEREVSDKVRLAGPVA
;
A
#
# COMPACT_ATOMS: atom_id res chain seq x y z
N MET A 1 -23.26 -44.04 24.26
CA MET A 1 -22.87 -45.40 23.84
C MET A 1 -22.38 -45.25 22.40
N LEU A 2 -21.10 -45.05 22.09
CA LEU A 2 -19.88 -45.79 22.47
C LEU A 2 -19.78 -47.14 21.72
N ALA A 3 -19.27 -47.06 20.49
CA ALA A 3 -18.60 -48.13 19.76
C ALA A 3 -17.56 -47.47 18.82
N THR A 4 -16.37 -48.05 18.70
CA THR A 4 -15.18 -47.44 18.07
C THR A 4 -14.34 -48.54 17.40
N HIS A 5 -13.39 -48.14 16.54
CA HIS A 5 -12.41 -48.97 15.80
C HIS A 5 -12.96 -49.59 14.49
N ILE A 6 -12.18 -49.90 13.45
CA ILE A 6 -10.71 -50.11 13.34
C ILE A 6 -10.12 -49.40 12.10
N LEU A 7 -8.90 -48.85 12.20
CA LEU A 7 -8.03 -48.53 11.05
C LEU A 7 -7.34 -49.80 10.52
N LEU A 8 -7.25 -49.95 9.19
CA LEU A 8 -6.30 -50.87 8.57
C LEU A 8 -5.52 -50.16 7.45
N VAL A 9 -4.18 -50.25 7.53
CA VAL A 9 -3.20 -49.74 6.57
C VAL A 9 -2.22 -50.88 6.30
N TYR A 10 -1.95 -51.21 5.04
CA TYR A 10 -0.73 -51.92 4.58
C TYR A 10 -0.63 -51.88 3.02
N PRO A 11 0.50 -52.26 2.36
CA PRO A 11 1.16 -51.34 1.43
C PRO A 11 1.39 -51.88 0.00
N ALA A 12 2.12 -51.11 -0.81
CA ALA A 12 2.34 -51.31 -2.24
C ALA A 12 3.30 -52.45 -2.67
N ARG A 13 3.02 -53.03 -3.84
CA ARG A 13 3.89 -53.58 -4.91
C ARG A 13 2.97 -53.92 -6.11
N ALA A 14 3.12 -53.40 -7.34
CA ALA A 14 4.23 -53.43 -8.31
C ALA A 14 4.11 -54.60 -9.34
N ALA A 15 4.47 -54.31 -10.60
CA ALA A 15 4.57 -55.17 -11.80
C ALA A 15 3.33 -55.33 -12.71
N ASP A 16 3.34 -54.52 -13.80
CA ASP A 16 3.41 -54.92 -15.22
C ASP A 16 2.28 -55.72 -15.94
N ASP A 17 1.83 -55.12 -17.06
CA ASP A 17 1.95 -55.61 -18.45
C ASP A 17 0.70 -55.84 -19.34
N ILE A 18 0.90 -55.65 -20.66
CA ILE A 18 0.08 -56.06 -21.84
C ILE A 18 -1.05 -55.11 -22.36
N ASP A 19 -0.62 -54.20 -23.24
CA ASP A 19 -0.95 -54.04 -24.68
C ASP A 19 -2.37 -53.93 -25.30
N ASP A 20 -2.38 -52.99 -26.28
CA ASP A 20 -3.00 -53.01 -27.62
C ASP A 20 -4.48 -52.63 -27.96
N LYS A 21 -4.58 -51.39 -28.50
CA LYS A 21 -5.11 -50.99 -29.82
C LYS A 21 -6.59 -51.16 -30.21
N CYS A 22 -7.11 -50.01 -30.68
CA CYS A 22 -8.11 -49.83 -31.76
C CYS A 22 -9.58 -50.26 -31.54
N VAL A 23 -10.51 -49.32 -31.76
CA VAL A 23 -11.24 -49.20 -33.04
C VAL A 23 -11.96 -47.84 -33.12
N LEU A 24 -12.04 -47.30 -34.33
CA LEU A 24 -12.65 -46.01 -34.66
C LEU A 24 -13.93 -46.29 -35.48
N VAL A 25 -15.11 -45.89 -34.99
CA VAL A 25 -16.34 -45.87 -35.79
C VAL A 25 -17.14 -44.61 -35.48
N GLY A 26 -17.32 -43.76 -36.47
CA GLY A 26 -18.40 -42.76 -36.50
C GLY A 26 -19.42 -43.15 -37.57
N TRP A 27 -20.66 -42.70 -37.44
CA TRP A 27 -21.63 -42.73 -38.54
C TRP A 27 -22.51 -41.48 -38.54
N VAL A 28 -22.88 -41.06 -39.75
CA VAL A 28 -23.66 -39.84 -40.05
C VAL A 28 -25.06 -40.26 -40.48
N GLY A 29 -26.09 -39.48 -40.12
CA GLY A 29 -27.44 -39.70 -40.61
C GLY A 29 -28.31 -38.45 -40.46
N ALA A 30 -28.57 -37.76 -41.57
CA ALA A 30 -29.42 -36.57 -41.62
C ALA A 30 -30.67 -36.81 -42.47
N THR A 31 -31.80 -36.17 -42.13
CA THR A 31 -32.85 -35.85 -43.10
C THR A 31 -33.73 -34.67 -42.65
N ARG A 32 -34.20 -33.88 -43.63
CA ARG A 32 -35.05 -32.69 -43.49
C ARG A 32 -36.55 -33.04 -43.52
N ARG A 33 -37.41 -32.18 -42.94
CA ARG A 33 -38.32 -31.26 -43.72
C ARG A 33 -39.19 -30.32 -42.87
N GLN A 34 -39.18 -29.05 -43.29
CA GLN A 34 -40.27 -28.06 -43.44
C GLN A 34 -41.31 -27.78 -42.34
N GLY A 35 -41.48 -26.47 -42.06
CA GLY A 35 -42.68 -25.83 -41.52
C GLY A 35 -42.53 -24.30 -41.60
N GLU A 36 -43.40 -23.61 -42.33
CA GLU A 36 -43.33 -22.15 -42.57
C GLU A 36 -44.11 -21.33 -41.52
N ALA A 37 -43.67 -20.10 -41.24
CA ALA A 37 -44.57 -19.00 -40.90
C ALA A 37 -43.90 -17.63 -41.20
N ARG A 38 -44.59 -16.78 -41.97
CA ARG A 38 -44.24 -15.36 -42.18
C ARG A 38 -44.97 -14.51 -41.15
N PHE A 39 -44.43 -13.34 -40.73
CA PHE A 39 -45.26 -12.14 -40.51
C PHE A 39 -44.47 -10.82 -40.43
N ARG A 40 -44.97 -9.81 -41.14
CA ARG A 40 -44.78 -8.35 -41.08
C ARG A 40 -45.90 -7.74 -41.96
N PRO A 41 -46.24 -6.44 -41.89
CA PRO A 41 -46.21 -5.51 -40.76
C PRO A 41 -47.57 -4.75 -40.62
N THR A 42 -47.71 -3.81 -39.68
CA THR A 42 -48.67 -2.69 -39.83
C THR A 42 -48.33 -1.47 -38.95
N HIS A 43 -48.58 -0.27 -39.48
CA HIS A 43 -48.48 1.04 -38.82
C HIS A 43 -49.75 1.37 -38.02
N VAL A 44 -49.71 2.39 -37.14
CA VAL A 44 -50.63 3.57 -37.16
C VAL A 44 -49.96 4.84 -36.56
N ASN A 45 -50.17 5.97 -37.26
CA ASN A 45 -50.09 7.42 -36.93
C ASN A 45 -49.86 7.92 -35.49
N SER A 46 -49.04 8.95 -35.19
CA SER A 46 -48.80 10.31 -35.76
C SER A 46 -49.68 11.46 -35.22
N SER A 47 -49.10 12.68 -35.20
CA SER A 47 -49.70 14.03 -35.00
C SER A 47 -49.91 14.52 -33.54
N LYS A 48 -49.83 15.82 -33.19
CA LYS A 48 -49.31 17.04 -33.87
C LYS A 48 -49.19 18.23 -32.89
N SER A 49 -48.76 19.39 -33.41
CA SER A 49 -48.79 20.77 -32.86
C SER A 49 -47.75 21.10 -31.77
N ASP A 50 -46.97 22.19 -31.75
CA ASP A 50 -46.93 23.53 -32.41
C ASP A 50 -47.07 24.63 -31.35
N HIS A 51 -46.01 25.43 -31.09
CA HIS A 51 -45.91 26.82 -31.58
C HIS A 51 -44.81 27.67 -30.90
N ASN A 52 -44.16 28.52 -31.72
CA ASN A 52 -43.65 29.89 -31.42
C ASN A 52 -42.64 30.14 -30.27
N LYS A 53 -41.78 31.17 -30.30
CA LYS A 53 -41.11 31.96 -31.38
C LYS A 53 -40.13 32.95 -30.73
N SER A 54 -39.22 33.50 -31.55
CA SER A 54 -38.50 34.79 -31.42
C SER A 54 -37.09 34.71 -30.80
N ARG A 55 -35.98 34.91 -31.57
CA ARG A 55 -35.41 36.14 -32.20
C ARG A 55 -34.41 36.83 -31.24
N HIS A 56 -33.30 37.48 -31.61
CA HIS A 56 -32.60 37.92 -32.85
C HIS A 56 -31.07 37.97 -32.51
N ASN A 57 -30.04 38.14 -33.37
CA ASN A 57 -29.92 38.36 -34.83
C ASN A 57 -28.49 38.03 -35.37
N ALA A 58 -28.31 38.20 -36.69
CA ALA A 58 -27.08 38.64 -37.40
C ALA A 58 -25.86 37.70 -37.61
N ALA A 59 -25.58 37.47 -38.90
CA ALA A 59 -24.26 37.21 -39.52
C ALA A 59 -24.05 38.31 -40.60
N PRO A 60 -23.11 38.22 -41.58
CA PRO A 60 -21.86 37.46 -41.71
C PRO A 60 -20.67 38.35 -42.15
N ARG A 61 -19.48 37.76 -42.39
CA ARG A 61 -18.61 38.13 -43.54
C ARG A 61 -17.62 37.01 -43.87
N ALA A 62 -17.37 36.82 -45.16
CA ALA A 62 -16.48 35.81 -45.72
C ALA A 62 -15.15 36.43 -46.18
N LEU A 63 -14.16 35.59 -46.49
CA LEU A 63 -13.29 35.74 -47.66
C LEU A 63 -12.64 34.39 -48.04
N ASP A 64 -12.26 34.29 -49.30
CA ASP A 64 -12.16 33.04 -50.09
C ASP A 64 -10.74 32.48 -50.26
N VAL A 65 -10.67 31.46 -51.15
CA VAL A 65 -9.52 30.96 -51.93
C VAL A 65 -8.77 29.80 -51.23
N ALA A 66 -9.03 28.52 -51.53
CA ALA A 66 -8.77 27.76 -52.78
C ALA A 66 -7.26 27.57 -53.06
N SER A 67 -6.75 26.49 -53.67
CA SER A 67 -7.27 25.18 -54.09
C SER A 67 -6.05 24.33 -54.51
N ASP A 68 -6.06 23.00 -54.35
CA ASP A 68 -6.04 22.10 -55.53
C ASP A 68 -6.06 20.60 -55.18
N GLN A 69 -6.56 19.80 -56.12
CA GLN A 69 -6.70 18.35 -56.03
C GLN A 69 -5.75 17.58 -56.96
N ALA A 70 -5.23 16.47 -56.43
CA ALA A 70 -5.11 15.15 -57.06
C ALA A 70 -4.53 14.98 -58.49
N LYS A 71 -3.65 13.97 -58.63
CA LYS A 71 -3.97 12.70 -59.36
C LYS A 71 -2.77 11.74 -59.45
N ASN A 72 -3.04 10.45 -59.22
CA ASN A 72 -2.45 9.27 -59.91
C ASN A 72 -0.91 9.04 -59.81
N ARG A 73 -0.36 7.81 -59.81
CA ARG A 73 -0.81 6.47 -60.27
C ARG A 73 0.17 5.39 -59.75
N LYS A 74 -0.25 4.11 -59.72
CA LYS A 74 0.58 2.87 -59.89
C LYS A 74 1.72 2.61 -58.87
N SER A 75 1.66 1.60 -58.00
CA SER A 75 1.79 0.14 -58.24
C SER A 75 3.22 -0.36 -58.50
N GLU A 76 3.81 -1.08 -57.53
CA GLU A 76 4.55 -2.34 -57.79
C GLU A 76 4.87 -3.09 -56.47
N ALA A 77 5.07 -4.40 -56.58
CA ALA A 77 5.45 -5.28 -55.48
C ALA A 77 6.55 -6.25 -55.94
N PHE A 78 7.61 -6.37 -55.13
CA PHE A 78 8.66 -7.39 -55.25
C PHE A 78 9.00 -7.84 -53.81
N ARG A 79 8.79 -9.10 -53.41
CA ARG A 79 9.43 -10.38 -53.79
C ARG A 79 10.89 -10.52 -53.34
N GLU A 80 11.11 -11.62 -52.62
CA GLU A 80 12.40 -12.17 -52.16
C GLU A 80 13.33 -12.57 -53.31
N PRO A 81 14.62 -12.78 -53.00
CA PRO A 81 15.45 -13.77 -53.69
C PRO A 81 15.71 -15.01 -52.82
N VAL A 82 15.36 -16.19 -53.36
CA VAL A 82 15.81 -17.49 -52.84
C VAL A 82 17.25 -17.76 -53.31
N GLY A 83 18.13 -18.17 -52.39
CA GLY A 83 19.47 -18.69 -52.69
C GLY A 83 19.63 -20.11 -52.15
N ASN A 84 19.69 -21.10 -53.04
CA ASN A 84 19.61 -22.53 -52.69
C ASN A 84 21.01 -23.15 -52.49
N GLY A 85 21.17 -24.11 -51.58
CA GLY A 85 22.49 -24.71 -51.27
C GLY A 85 22.49 -25.74 -50.15
N GLY A 86 21.82 -26.88 -50.35
CA GLY A 86 21.65 -27.89 -49.30
C GLY A 86 22.84 -28.84 -49.10
N ARG A 87 22.91 -29.42 -47.89
CA ARG A 87 23.47 -30.76 -47.61
C ARG A 87 22.84 -31.32 -46.32
N THR A 88 22.54 -32.62 -46.33
CA THR A 88 21.88 -33.36 -45.24
C THR A 88 22.80 -33.69 -44.07
N PRO A 89 22.26 -33.98 -42.87
CA PRO A 89 23.04 -34.06 -41.63
C PRO A 89 23.65 -35.45 -41.39
N THR A 90 24.82 -35.49 -40.74
CA THR A 90 25.35 -36.67 -40.04
C THR A 90 25.75 -36.30 -38.62
N ALA A 91 25.64 -37.27 -37.70
CA ALA A 91 25.61 -37.03 -36.26
C ALA A 91 26.97 -36.68 -35.65
N ARG A 92 26.97 -35.79 -34.64
CA ARG A 92 27.80 -35.88 -33.43
C ARG A 92 27.31 -34.92 -32.34
N THR A 93 26.66 -35.48 -31.33
CA THR A 93 26.36 -34.84 -30.04
C THR A 93 27.58 -34.88 -29.10
N TYR A 94 27.49 -34.17 -27.97
CA TYR A 94 28.43 -34.19 -26.81
C TYR A 94 29.77 -33.44 -26.89
N THR A 95 29.71 -32.10 -26.94
CA THR A 95 30.78 -31.21 -26.44
C THR A 95 30.31 -30.05 -25.53
N GLY A 96 29.03 -30.01 -25.13
CA GLY A 96 28.49 -28.95 -24.26
C GLY A 96 28.72 -29.14 -22.75
N LEU A 97 28.59 -30.36 -22.21
CA LEU A 97 28.51 -30.57 -20.75
C LEU A 97 29.85 -30.45 -19.99
N ARG A 98 31.00 -30.65 -20.65
CA ARG A 98 32.31 -30.64 -19.95
C ARG A 98 32.76 -29.25 -19.51
N SER A 99 32.35 -28.18 -20.20
CA SER A 99 32.69 -26.80 -19.83
C SER A 99 31.98 -26.39 -18.52
N LEU A 100 30.67 -26.68 -18.43
CA LEU A 100 29.85 -26.31 -17.28
C LEU A 100 30.27 -27.02 -15.98
N MET A 101 30.60 -28.32 -16.07
CA MET A 101 31.09 -29.10 -14.91
C MET A 101 32.43 -28.59 -14.35
N GLN A 102 33.32 -28.05 -15.19
CA GLN A 102 34.59 -27.49 -14.69
C GLN A 102 34.43 -26.11 -14.03
N GLN A 103 33.42 -25.32 -14.39
CA GLN A 103 33.10 -24.07 -13.68
C GLN A 103 32.46 -24.34 -12.32
N VAL A 104 31.52 -25.28 -12.22
CA VAL A 104 30.89 -25.65 -10.93
C VAL A 104 31.90 -26.21 -9.93
N LEU A 105 32.87 -27.01 -10.38
CA LEU A 105 33.92 -27.57 -9.52
C LEU A 105 34.97 -26.56 -9.03
N ARG A 106 35.05 -25.35 -9.61
CA ARG A 106 35.85 -24.25 -9.04
C ARG A 106 35.10 -23.55 -7.90
N VAL A 107 33.82 -23.22 -8.11
CA VAL A 107 32.98 -22.54 -7.10
C VAL A 107 32.87 -23.37 -5.80
N ILE A 108 32.83 -24.70 -5.90
CA ILE A 108 32.80 -25.60 -4.73
C ILE A 108 34.15 -25.65 -3.99
N ARG A 109 35.27 -25.29 -4.63
CA ARG A 109 36.62 -25.31 -4.02
C ARG A 109 36.93 -24.02 -3.26
N ASP A 110 36.29 -22.91 -3.60
CA ASP A 110 36.52 -21.59 -2.97
C ASP A 110 35.64 -21.36 -1.71
N ILE A 111 34.66 -22.24 -1.44
CA ILE A 111 33.86 -22.23 -0.19
C ILE A 111 34.57 -23.10 0.85
N GLY A 112 35.60 -22.52 1.49
CA GLY A 112 36.43 -23.18 2.49
C GLY A 112 35.71 -23.45 3.82
N ILE A 113 35.00 -24.58 3.94
CA ILE A 113 34.49 -25.11 5.21
C ILE A 113 35.36 -26.31 5.62
N GLY A 114 36.36 -26.05 6.47
CA GLY A 114 37.18 -27.10 7.07
C GLY A 114 36.43 -27.85 8.17
N LYS A 115 36.39 -29.19 8.09
CA LYS A 115 35.95 -30.06 9.18
C LYS A 115 37.12 -30.53 10.03
N GLY A 116 36.94 -30.56 11.35
CA GLY A 116 37.60 -31.54 12.23
C GLY A 116 38.14 -30.98 13.54
N GLY A 117 37.76 -31.59 14.68
CA GLY A 117 38.47 -31.38 15.95
C GLY A 117 37.64 -31.39 17.24
N ILE A 118 36.95 -32.48 17.57
CA ILE A 118 36.47 -32.70 18.95
C ILE A 118 37.64 -33.24 19.78
N LYS A 119 38.07 -32.52 20.83
CA LYS A 119 38.80 -33.08 21.98
C LYS A 119 38.37 -32.41 23.28
N GLN A 120 38.14 -33.23 24.30
CA GLN A 120 37.93 -32.81 25.69
C GLN A 120 39.26 -32.39 26.34
N GLY A 121 39.19 -31.52 27.35
CA GLY A 121 40.35 -31.18 28.20
C GLY A 121 40.00 -30.11 29.23
N ALA A 122 39.81 -30.49 30.49
CA ALA A 122 39.63 -29.56 31.61
C ALA A 122 40.99 -29.12 32.19
N VAL A 123 41.03 -27.93 32.81
CA VAL A 123 41.91 -27.44 33.91
C VAL A 123 41.91 -25.89 33.87
N ARG A 124 42.01 -25.06 34.93
CA ARG A 124 41.74 -25.05 36.39
C ARG A 124 42.41 -23.75 36.94
N ARG A 125 41.65 -22.77 37.46
CA ARG A 125 42.12 -21.61 38.30
C ARG A 125 43.14 -20.66 37.61
N VAL A 126 43.40 -19.41 38.01
CA VAL A 126 43.56 -18.77 39.34
C VAL A 126 43.04 -17.31 39.33
N ALA A 127 42.80 -16.74 40.52
CA ALA A 127 42.26 -15.38 40.74
C ALA A 127 43.29 -14.38 41.30
N ALA A 128 43.01 -13.09 41.17
CA ALA A 128 43.41 -11.96 42.05
C ALA A 128 42.45 -10.77 41.71
N SER A 129 41.69 -10.14 42.61
CA SER A 129 42.06 -9.22 43.72
C SER A 129 43.09 -8.15 43.28
N THR A 130 42.91 -6.85 43.55
CA THR A 130 42.69 -6.26 44.90
C THR A 130 42.04 -4.86 44.82
N GLN A 131 41.44 -4.41 45.92
CA GLN A 131 40.85 -3.07 46.14
C GLN A 131 41.93 -1.99 46.39
N LEU A 132 41.57 -0.69 46.34
CA LEU A 132 41.70 0.28 47.46
C LEU A 132 41.23 1.72 47.09
N ALA A 133 40.77 2.45 48.12
CA ALA A 133 40.49 3.91 48.18
C ALA A 133 41.16 4.44 49.49
N PRO A 134 40.96 5.67 50.06
CA PRO A 134 40.12 6.85 49.69
C PRO A 134 40.76 8.25 50.00
N SER A 135 39.94 9.32 50.13
CA SER A 135 40.16 10.64 50.82
C SER A 135 40.77 11.82 49.98
N SER A 136 40.53 13.14 50.21
CA SER A 136 39.56 13.92 51.04
C SER A 136 39.49 15.47 50.75
N ARG A 137 38.41 16.16 51.22
CA ARG A 137 38.23 17.61 51.61
C ARG A 137 38.38 18.77 50.57
N VAL A 138 37.37 19.60 50.24
CA VAL A 138 36.68 20.73 50.99
C VAL A 138 37.60 21.98 51.16
N PRO A 139 37.21 23.25 50.78
CA PRO A 139 36.04 24.00 51.32
C PRO A 139 35.25 24.94 50.36
N GLY A 140 34.13 25.49 50.86
CA GLY A 140 33.32 26.56 50.24
C GLY A 140 33.27 27.85 51.09
N PRO A 141 32.32 28.76 50.79
CA PRO A 141 31.54 29.36 51.89
C PRO A 141 30.02 29.38 51.62
N SER A 142 29.28 30.12 52.47
CA SER A 142 27.95 29.65 52.93
C SER A 142 27.27 30.64 53.90
N ARG A 143 25.96 30.92 53.75
CA ARG A 143 25.01 31.53 54.74
C ARG A 143 23.57 31.52 54.14
N SER A 144 22.58 30.75 54.63
CA SER A 144 21.74 30.86 55.87
C SER A 144 20.58 31.89 55.74
N ILE A 145 19.37 31.77 56.32
CA ILE A 145 18.85 31.05 57.52
C ILE A 145 17.47 30.37 57.22
N ALA A 146 16.83 29.70 58.19
CA ALA A 146 15.50 29.03 58.17
C ALA A 146 14.40 29.87 58.92
N PRO A 147 13.18 29.40 59.32
CA PRO A 147 12.56 28.03 59.41
C PRO A 147 11.22 27.92 58.60
N SER A 148 10.21 27.04 58.78
CA SER A 148 9.86 26.05 59.83
C SER A 148 9.07 24.79 59.35
N SER A 149 7.81 24.58 59.78
CA SER A 149 7.05 23.29 59.81
C SER A 149 5.55 23.51 60.18
N PRO A 150 4.62 22.51 60.24
CA PRO A 150 4.71 21.06 59.92
C PRO A 150 3.52 20.46 59.09
N SER A 151 3.57 19.15 58.82
CA SER A 151 2.45 18.31 58.35
C SER A 151 2.13 17.18 59.36
N PRO A 152 0.91 16.60 59.41
CA PRO A 152 0.56 15.52 60.33
C PRO A 152 0.84 14.11 59.79
N VAL A 153 0.92 13.15 60.72
CA VAL A 153 1.32 11.74 60.53
C VAL A 153 0.19 10.80 60.96
N PHE A 154 0.03 9.63 60.32
CA PHE A 154 -0.65 8.46 60.92
C PHE A 154 0.13 7.14 60.67
N PRO A 155 0.05 6.13 61.56
CA PRO A 155 1.09 5.09 61.69
C PRO A 155 0.76 3.73 61.06
N ARG A 156 1.79 2.88 60.94
CA ARG A 156 1.68 1.44 60.62
C ARG A 156 1.53 0.59 61.88
N ILE A 157 0.81 -0.54 61.78
CA ILE A 157 0.84 -1.67 62.72
C ILE A 157 0.95 -2.99 61.91
N SER A 158 1.49 -4.06 62.52
CA SER A 158 1.61 -5.41 61.94
C SER A 158 1.27 -6.48 63.03
N PRO A 159 1.30 -7.80 62.77
CA PRO A 159 0.06 -8.57 62.61
C PRO A 159 -0.20 -9.63 63.72
N LEU A 160 -1.45 -10.09 63.82
CA LEU A 160 -1.87 -11.26 64.61
C LEU A 160 -2.72 -12.23 63.78
N ARG A 161 -2.90 -13.47 64.26
CA ARG A 161 -3.13 -14.69 63.45
C ARG A 161 -4.41 -15.47 63.83
N PHE A 162 -5.14 -15.96 62.82
CA PHE A 162 -6.17 -17.03 62.84
C PHE A 162 -7.53 -16.76 63.56
N PRO A 163 -8.63 -17.53 63.29
CA PRO A 163 -8.81 -18.65 62.35
C PRO A 163 -9.89 -18.39 61.25
N VAL A 164 -10.57 -19.45 60.75
CA VAL A 164 -11.20 -19.56 59.41
C VAL A 164 -12.64 -20.14 59.47
N MET A 165 -13.48 -19.83 58.44
CA MET A 165 -14.81 -20.45 58.09
C MET A 165 -16.05 -19.95 58.91
N PRO A 166 -17.31 -20.13 58.43
CA PRO A 166 -17.96 -19.17 57.51
C PRO A 166 -19.42 -18.79 57.90
N HIS A 167 -20.06 -17.84 57.19
CA HIS A 167 -21.44 -17.92 56.64
C HIS A 167 -21.98 -16.55 56.19
N LEU A 168 -23.03 -16.59 55.36
CA LEU A 168 -23.73 -15.44 54.78
C LEU A 168 -24.40 -14.57 55.86
N LEU A 169 -24.47 -13.26 55.61
CA LEU A 169 -25.71 -12.48 55.80
C LEU A 169 -25.73 -11.30 54.81
N SER A 170 -26.94 -10.91 54.40
CA SER A 170 -27.22 -10.07 53.24
C SER A 170 -27.30 -8.57 53.55
N THR A 171 -27.08 -7.75 52.52
CA THR A 171 -27.65 -6.39 52.43
C THR A 171 -28.35 -6.20 51.07
N PRO A 172 -29.40 -5.36 50.96
CA PRO A 172 -30.48 -5.65 50.02
C PRO A 172 -30.69 -4.64 48.88
N HIS A 173 -31.13 -5.17 47.74
CA HIS A 173 -32.17 -4.62 46.84
C HIS A 173 -31.94 -3.25 46.17
N VAL A 174 -31.59 -3.32 44.89
CA VAL A 174 -32.41 -2.69 43.83
C VAL A 174 -32.83 -3.80 42.85
N THR A 175 -34.02 -3.67 42.25
CA THR A 175 -34.90 -4.80 41.91
C THR A 175 -34.58 -5.52 40.59
N PRO A 176 -34.60 -6.87 40.55
CA PRO A 176 -34.44 -7.65 39.32
C PRO A 176 -35.77 -7.83 38.56
N HIS A 177 -36.21 -6.77 37.86
CA HIS A 177 -37.39 -6.84 36.97
C HIS A 177 -37.10 -6.20 35.60
N ILE A 178 -36.22 -6.84 34.83
CA ILE A 178 -36.30 -7.13 33.36
C ILE A 178 -35.28 -8.26 33.13
N PHE A 179 -35.61 -9.48 33.55
CA PHE A 179 -34.92 -10.70 33.13
C PHE A 179 -35.95 -11.79 32.79
N GLY A 180 -36.78 -11.44 31.80
CA GLY A 180 -37.65 -12.36 31.08
C GLY A 180 -37.02 -12.77 29.74
N TYR A 181 -35.75 -13.20 29.75
CA TYR A 181 -35.11 -13.82 28.58
C TYR A 181 -34.67 -15.25 28.96
N PRO A 182 -35.51 -16.27 28.73
CA PRO A 182 -35.02 -17.64 28.69
C PRO A 182 -34.04 -17.76 27.51
N GLY A 183 -33.02 -18.62 27.65
CA GLY A 183 -31.97 -18.83 26.65
C GLY A 183 -32.47 -19.43 25.34
N LYS A 184 -33.17 -18.64 24.53
CA LYS A 184 -33.14 -18.74 23.08
C LYS A 184 -31.96 -17.90 22.61
N TYR A 185 -31.24 -18.41 21.62
CA TYR A 185 -30.45 -17.52 20.76
C TYR A 185 -31.40 -16.46 20.24
N GLU A 186 -31.09 -15.18 20.44
CA GLU A 186 -31.69 -14.17 19.57
C GLU A 186 -31.23 -14.50 18.17
N GLU A 187 -32.18 -14.81 17.28
CA GLU A 187 -31.91 -14.77 15.84
C GLU A 187 -31.28 -13.39 15.58
N PRO A 188 -30.10 -13.33 14.93
CA PRO A 188 -29.45 -12.04 14.76
C PRO A 188 -30.41 -11.16 13.97
N GLN A 189 -30.87 -10.06 14.58
CA GLN A 189 -31.78 -9.14 13.93
C GLN A 189 -31.07 -8.63 12.67
N ASP A 190 -31.56 -9.03 11.51
CA ASP A 190 -31.13 -8.47 10.24
C ASP A 190 -31.30 -6.95 10.32
N ASN A 191 -30.23 -6.22 10.03
CA ASN A 191 -30.12 -4.76 10.22
C ASN A 191 -31.10 -3.96 9.32
N GLY A 192 -32.05 -4.62 8.64
CA GLY A 192 -32.95 -4.07 7.62
C GLY A 192 -32.25 -3.76 6.29
N LEU A 193 -30.92 -3.75 6.28
CA LEU A 193 -30.09 -3.35 5.15
C LEU A 193 -29.89 -4.47 4.11
N ILE A 194 -30.24 -5.73 4.40
CA ILE A 194 -29.93 -6.85 3.48
C ILE A 194 -30.97 -7.01 2.35
N GLY A 195 -32.15 -6.38 2.47
CA GLY A 195 -33.36 -6.63 1.66
C GLY A 195 -33.33 -6.38 0.14
N LYS A 196 -32.18 -6.07 -0.47
CA LYS A 196 -31.97 -6.08 -1.94
C LYS A 196 -30.71 -6.83 -2.39
N ASP A 197 -29.84 -7.23 -1.46
CA ASP A 197 -28.57 -7.87 -1.80
C ASP A 197 -28.65 -9.41 -1.81
N LEU A 198 -29.72 -10.00 -1.28
CA LEU A 198 -29.89 -11.46 -1.22
C LEU A 198 -29.84 -12.13 -2.60
N GLU A 199 -30.47 -11.51 -3.62
CA GLU A 199 -30.43 -12.01 -5.01
C GLU A 199 -28.99 -11.92 -5.56
N TYR A 200 -28.32 -10.77 -5.40
CA TYR A 200 -26.92 -10.61 -5.79
C TYR A 200 -25.98 -11.64 -5.13
N PHE A 201 -26.13 -11.89 -3.82
CA PHE A 201 -25.30 -12.87 -3.12
C PHE A 201 -25.61 -14.29 -3.62
N SER A 202 -26.89 -14.65 -3.81
CA SER A 202 -27.28 -15.92 -4.41
C SER A 202 -26.67 -16.12 -5.80
N ASP A 203 -26.79 -15.13 -6.69
CA ASP A 203 -26.26 -15.16 -8.05
C ASP A 203 -24.72 -15.19 -8.09
N ALA A 204 -24.06 -14.58 -7.12
CA ALA A 204 -22.61 -14.67 -6.97
C ALA A 204 -22.13 -16.07 -6.56
N GLY A 205 -23.01 -16.90 -5.98
CA GLY A 205 -22.74 -18.28 -5.53
C GLY A 205 -22.83 -18.48 -4.00
N PHE A 206 -23.37 -17.53 -3.24
CA PHE A 206 -23.47 -17.65 -1.78
C PHE A 206 -24.70 -18.44 -1.34
N ASP A 207 -24.51 -19.38 -0.41
CA ASP A 207 -25.59 -20.15 0.18
C ASP A 207 -26.25 -19.38 1.32
N MET A 208 -27.21 -18.54 0.95
CA MET A 208 -27.99 -17.70 1.86
C MET A 208 -28.85 -18.49 2.86
N SER A 209 -28.96 -19.82 2.72
CA SER A 209 -29.61 -20.69 3.72
C SER A 209 -28.67 -21.13 4.85
N LYS A 210 -27.35 -20.98 4.67
CA LYS A 210 -26.32 -21.41 5.62
C LYS A 210 -25.56 -20.25 6.27
N ILE A 211 -25.22 -19.22 5.51
CA ILE A 211 -24.40 -18.11 6.01
C ILE A 211 -25.26 -17.07 6.73
N HIS A 212 -24.76 -16.56 7.85
CA HIS A 212 -25.30 -15.32 8.43
C HIS A 212 -24.43 -14.13 8.03
N LEU A 213 -25.05 -13.15 7.35
CA LEU A 213 -24.38 -11.93 6.93
C LEU A 213 -24.51 -10.81 7.98
N LYS A 214 -23.39 -10.20 8.35
CA LYS A 214 -23.35 -8.93 9.10
C LYS A 214 -22.94 -7.79 8.18
N ARG A 215 -23.92 -7.02 7.68
CA ARG A 215 -23.70 -5.87 6.78
C ARG A 215 -23.49 -4.57 7.56
N ASN A 216 -22.41 -3.86 7.27
CA ASN A 216 -22.00 -2.58 7.86
C ASN A 216 -22.12 -2.55 9.39
N ALA A 217 -21.69 -3.66 10.03
CA ALA A 217 -21.81 -3.86 11.47
C ALA A 217 -21.13 -2.74 12.29
N PRO A 218 -21.74 -2.29 13.40
CA PRO A 218 -21.12 -1.30 14.29
C PRO A 218 -19.76 -1.73 14.81
N VAL A 219 -18.86 -0.77 15.00
CA VAL A 219 -17.49 -0.99 15.52
C VAL A 219 -17.48 -1.86 16.79
N ALA A 220 -18.40 -1.62 17.73
CA ALA A 220 -18.49 -2.41 18.96
C ALA A 220 -18.79 -3.90 18.70
N GLN A 221 -19.70 -4.21 17.76
CA GLN A 221 -20.02 -5.58 17.39
C GLN A 221 -18.82 -6.27 16.72
N LEU A 222 -18.10 -5.54 15.84
CA LEU A 222 -16.87 -6.05 15.21
C LEU A 222 -15.75 -6.33 16.24
N TYR A 223 -15.66 -5.53 17.30
CA TYR A 223 -14.78 -5.79 18.44
C TYR A 223 -15.18 -7.06 19.19
N GLU A 224 -16.45 -7.21 19.54
CA GLU A 224 -16.97 -8.39 20.24
C GLU A 224 -16.74 -9.69 19.45
N ASP A 225 -17.07 -9.66 18.15
CA ASP A 225 -16.87 -10.79 17.24
C ASP A 225 -15.38 -11.13 17.08
N ALA A 226 -14.50 -10.14 16.87
CA ALA A 226 -13.06 -10.38 16.73
C ALA A 226 -12.44 -10.97 18.01
N VAL A 227 -12.83 -10.48 19.19
CA VAL A 227 -12.36 -11.03 20.48
C VAL A 227 -12.90 -12.45 20.69
N ARG A 228 -14.16 -12.71 20.33
CA ARG A 228 -14.82 -14.01 20.55
C ARG A 228 -14.36 -15.11 19.58
N TYR A 229 -14.17 -14.79 18.30
CA TYR A 229 -13.98 -15.78 17.23
C TYR A 229 -12.58 -15.77 16.60
N GLU A 230 -11.79 -14.69 16.74
CA GLU A 230 -10.47 -14.57 16.10
C GLU A 230 -9.30 -14.58 17.10
N GLY A 231 -9.58 -14.56 18.41
CA GLY A 231 -8.55 -14.41 19.44
C GLY A 231 -7.94 -13.01 19.50
N ALA A 232 -8.64 -11.99 18.99
CA ALA A 232 -8.23 -10.60 19.09
C ALA A 232 -8.22 -10.12 20.55
N VAL A 233 -7.45 -9.07 20.84
CA VAL A 233 -7.25 -8.56 22.20
C VAL A 233 -7.43 -7.05 22.24
N ILE A 234 -8.13 -6.55 23.25
CA ILE A 234 -8.25 -5.10 23.48
C ILE A 234 -7.01 -4.61 24.23
N SER A 235 -6.32 -3.60 23.67
CA SER A 235 -5.16 -2.96 24.28
C SER A 235 -5.53 -2.08 25.49
N SER A 236 -4.55 -1.64 26.26
CA SER A 236 -4.75 -0.70 27.38
C SER A 236 -5.33 0.66 26.95
N SER A 237 -5.23 1.04 25.67
CA SER A 237 -5.85 2.25 25.12
C SER A 237 -7.23 2.00 24.48
N GLY A 238 -7.68 0.75 24.46
CA GLY A 238 -8.96 0.34 23.86
C GLY A 238 -8.89 -0.03 22.38
N ALA A 239 -7.72 0.03 21.73
CA ALA A 239 -7.56 -0.41 20.34
C ALA A 239 -7.56 -1.95 20.21
N LEU A 240 -8.07 -2.47 19.09
CA LEU A 240 -8.10 -3.91 18.82
C LEU A 240 -6.74 -4.39 18.31
N ILE A 241 -6.06 -5.27 19.03
CA ILE A 241 -4.84 -5.97 18.58
C ILE A 241 -5.25 -7.25 17.86
N ASN A 242 -4.75 -7.45 16.64
CA ASN A 242 -4.96 -8.68 15.89
C ASN A 242 -3.76 -9.03 14.99
N PHE A 243 -3.73 -10.26 14.48
CA PHE A 243 -2.59 -10.83 13.76
C PHE A 243 -2.99 -11.31 12.36
N SER A 244 -2.10 -11.09 11.39
CA SER A 244 -2.30 -11.43 9.97
C SER A 244 -1.68 -12.78 9.57
N GLY A 245 -1.44 -13.64 10.56
CA GLY A 245 -0.89 -14.98 10.37
C GLY A 245 0.50 -14.96 9.73
N LYS A 246 0.72 -15.84 8.75
CA LYS A 246 2.03 -16.02 8.09
C LYS A 246 2.49 -14.83 7.23
N LYS A 247 1.57 -13.98 6.77
CA LYS A 247 1.87 -12.84 5.91
C LYS A 247 1.72 -11.56 6.73
N THR A 248 2.83 -10.97 7.14
CA THR A 248 2.90 -9.71 7.91
C THR A 248 3.11 -8.48 7.02
N GLY A 249 2.91 -8.66 5.71
CA GLY A 249 3.12 -7.67 4.66
C GLY A 249 2.58 -8.16 3.31
N ARG A 250 2.64 -7.29 2.31
CA ARG A 250 2.14 -7.58 0.95
C ARG A 250 2.89 -8.74 0.29
N SER A 251 2.23 -9.35 -0.68
CA SER A 251 2.75 -10.46 -1.49
C SER A 251 2.86 -10.10 -2.99
N PRO A 252 3.75 -9.16 -3.41
CA PRO A 252 3.79 -8.68 -4.81
C PRO A 252 4.00 -9.78 -5.86
N LYS A 253 4.71 -10.86 -5.53
CA LYS A 253 4.92 -12.01 -6.42
C LYS A 253 3.66 -12.87 -6.63
N ASP A 254 2.67 -12.71 -5.76
CA ASP A 254 1.37 -13.39 -5.80
C ASP A 254 0.24 -12.45 -6.28
N LYS A 255 0.54 -11.17 -6.60
CA LYS A 255 -0.38 -10.25 -7.29
C LYS A 255 -0.63 -10.73 -8.72
N ARG A 256 -1.88 -10.70 -9.19
CA ARG A 256 -2.29 -11.05 -10.55
C ARG A 256 -3.31 -10.05 -11.08
N ILE A 257 -3.30 -9.82 -12.39
CA ILE A 257 -4.35 -9.08 -13.09
C ILE A 257 -4.82 -9.93 -14.27
N VAL A 258 -6.13 -10.06 -14.42
CA VAL A 258 -6.73 -10.84 -15.50
C VAL A 258 -6.43 -10.18 -16.85
N TYR A 259 -5.96 -10.98 -17.81
CA TYR A 259 -5.69 -10.57 -19.17
C TYR A 259 -6.98 -10.68 -19.98
N GLU A 260 -7.73 -9.58 -20.06
CA GLU A 260 -9.03 -9.50 -20.70
C GLU A 260 -9.17 -8.25 -21.58
N GLU A 261 -10.15 -8.27 -22.49
CA GLU A 261 -10.25 -7.34 -23.62
C GLU A 261 -10.44 -5.85 -23.26
N THR A 262 -11.00 -5.52 -22.09
CA THR A 262 -11.34 -4.14 -21.69
C THR A 262 -10.20 -3.36 -21.05
N SER A 263 -9.15 -4.04 -20.56
CA SER A 263 -7.99 -3.39 -19.93
C SER A 263 -6.61 -3.84 -20.45
N LYS A 264 -6.54 -4.91 -21.26
CA LYS A 264 -5.26 -5.50 -21.72
C LYS A 264 -4.27 -4.54 -22.37
N ASP A 265 -4.74 -3.49 -23.03
CA ASP A 265 -3.91 -2.56 -23.80
C ASP A 265 -3.47 -1.34 -22.97
N ASP A 266 -4.16 -1.06 -21.84
CA ASP A 266 -3.77 -0.02 -20.87
C ASP A 266 -2.80 -0.56 -19.79
N ILE A 267 -2.85 -1.85 -19.47
CA ILE A 267 -2.04 -2.45 -18.40
C ILE A 267 -0.57 -2.62 -18.83
N TRP A 268 0.32 -2.10 -18.01
CA TRP A 268 1.76 -2.35 -18.10
C TRP A 268 2.12 -3.73 -17.55
N TRP A 269 2.04 -4.72 -18.44
CA TRP A 269 2.37 -6.12 -18.15
C TRP A 269 3.84 -6.32 -17.81
N GLY A 270 4.12 -7.06 -16.73
CA GLY A 270 5.48 -7.29 -16.28
C GLY A 270 5.57 -7.95 -14.90
N PRO A 271 6.69 -7.80 -14.16
CA PRO A 271 6.87 -8.40 -12.85
C PRO A 271 6.01 -7.78 -11.73
N VAL A 272 5.35 -6.64 -12.00
CA VAL A 272 4.37 -6.01 -11.09
C VAL A 272 2.94 -6.46 -11.43
N ASN A 273 2.55 -6.36 -12.70
CA ASN A 273 1.24 -6.78 -13.18
C ASN A 273 1.41 -8.08 -13.96
N ILE A 274 1.27 -9.19 -13.23
CA ILE A 274 1.47 -10.55 -13.74
C ILE A 274 0.13 -11.03 -14.33
N LYS A 275 0.17 -11.47 -15.60
CA LYS A 275 -1.01 -11.97 -16.33
C LYS A 275 -1.61 -13.22 -15.68
N MET A 276 -2.94 -13.32 -15.81
CA MET A 276 -3.77 -14.48 -15.46
C MET A 276 -4.90 -14.57 -16.49
N ASP A 277 -5.37 -15.77 -16.82
CA ASP A 277 -6.55 -15.95 -17.68
C ASP A 277 -7.86 -15.87 -16.87
N GLU A 278 -8.98 -15.56 -17.54
CA GLU A 278 -10.28 -15.37 -16.89
C GLU A 278 -10.79 -16.65 -16.19
N HIS A 279 -10.52 -17.83 -16.75
CA HIS A 279 -10.95 -19.11 -16.15
C HIS A 279 -10.19 -19.43 -14.85
N THR A 280 -8.88 -19.19 -14.80
CA THR A 280 -8.08 -19.28 -13.57
C THR A 280 -8.61 -18.36 -12.48
N PHE A 281 -8.99 -17.13 -12.82
CA PHE A 281 -9.61 -16.19 -11.87
C PHE A 281 -10.97 -16.71 -11.38
N GLU A 282 -11.81 -17.23 -12.27
CA GLU A 282 -13.12 -17.80 -11.90
C GLU A 282 -12.98 -18.99 -10.93
N ILE A 283 -12.00 -19.88 -11.13
CA ILE A 283 -11.69 -20.96 -10.18
C ILE A 283 -11.34 -20.39 -8.79
N ASN A 284 -10.50 -19.36 -8.72
CA ASN A 284 -10.09 -18.80 -7.42
C ASN A 284 -11.20 -17.95 -6.77
N ARG A 285 -12.06 -17.31 -7.56
CA ARG A 285 -13.31 -16.66 -7.12
C ARG A 285 -14.27 -17.68 -6.51
N GLU A 286 -14.55 -18.78 -7.21
CA GLU A 286 -15.40 -19.88 -6.73
C GLU A 286 -14.85 -20.44 -5.41
N ARG A 287 -13.54 -20.72 -5.34
CA ARG A 287 -12.87 -21.17 -4.10
C ARG A 287 -12.97 -20.17 -2.94
N ALA A 288 -12.99 -18.87 -3.21
CA ALA A 288 -13.17 -17.85 -2.18
C ALA A 288 -14.61 -17.84 -1.65
N ILE A 289 -15.60 -18.03 -2.54
CA ILE A 289 -17.01 -18.08 -2.19
C ILE A 289 -17.36 -19.39 -1.48
N ASP A 290 -16.84 -20.54 -1.94
CA ASP A 290 -16.90 -21.83 -1.22
C ASP A 290 -16.38 -21.71 0.21
N TYR A 291 -15.24 -21.04 0.39
CA TYR A 291 -14.70 -20.80 1.73
C TYR A 291 -15.64 -19.96 2.58
N LEU A 292 -16.18 -18.86 2.04
CA LEU A 292 -17.13 -17.99 2.75
C LEU A 292 -18.43 -18.73 3.08
N ASN A 293 -18.92 -19.60 2.19
CA ASN A 293 -20.07 -20.47 2.40
C ASN A 293 -19.89 -21.53 3.50
N THR A 294 -18.66 -21.78 3.94
CA THR A 294 -18.35 -22.65 5.09
C THR A 294 -18.09 -21.87 6.38
N ARG A 295 -18.43 -20.58 6.45
CA ARG A 295 -18.37 -19.77 7.67
C ARG A 295 -19.77 -19.59 8.25
N ASP A 296 -19.89 -19.67 9.58
CA ASP A 296 -21.14 -19.32 10.27
C ASP A 296 -21.46 -17.82 10.14
N LEU A 297 -20.42 -16.98 10.12
CA LEU A 297 -20.48 -15.53 10.01
C LEU A 297 -19.66 -15.04 8.81
N VAL A 298 -20.28 -14.21 7.96
CA VAL A 298 -19.61 -13.46 6.90
C VAL A 298 -19.93 -11.97 7.08
N TYR A 299 -18.90 -11.14 6.98
CA TYR A 299 -19.01 -9.69 7.16
C TYR A 299 -19.02 -9.00 5.82
N VAL A 300 -19.97 -8.09 5.64
CA VAL A 300 -20.09 -7.24 4.45
C VAL A 300 -19.86 -5.79 4.89
N PHE A 301 -18.92 -5.10 4.25
CA PHE A 301 -18.73 -3.67 4.44
C PHE A 301 -18.83 -2.94 3.10
N ASP A 302 -19.80 -2.05 2.99
CA ASP A 302 -19.96 -1.12 1.88
C ASP A 302 -19.41 0.26 2.24
N GLY A 303 -18.53 0.81 1.39
CA GLY A 303 -17.95 2.15 1.56
C GLY A 303 -17.36 2.73 0.27
N TYR A 304 -17.12 4.03 0.23
CA TYR A 304 -16.59 4.69 -0.96
C TYR A 304 -15.06 4.76 -0.96
N ALA A 305 -14.47 4.71 -2.15
CA ALA A 305 -13.09 5.13 -2.40
C ALA A 305 -13.10 6.43 -3.22
N GLY A 306 -12.48 7.48 -2.70
CA GLY A 306 -12.47 8.84 -3.29
C GLY A 306 -13.45 9.81 -2.62
N TRP A 307 -12.94 10.91 -2.05
CA TRP A 307 -13.75 11.95 -1.40
C TRP A 307 -14.45 12.95 -2.35
N ASP A 308 -14.24 12.83 -3.65
CA ASP A 308 -14.93 13.63 -4.68
C ASP A 308 -16.04 12.80 -5.34
N PRO A 309 -17.33 13.12 -5.14
CA PRO A 309 -18.45 12.36 -5.71
C PRO A 309 -18.45 12.21 -7.24
N ARG A 310 -17.71 13.06 -7.98
CA ARG A 310 -17.56 12.95 -9.44
C ARG A 310 -16.70 11.78 -9.88
N TYR A 311 -15.83 11.28 -9.00
CA TYR A 311 -14.78 10.32 -9.30
C TYR A 311 -14.72 9.13 -8.33
N ARG A 312 -15.57 9.14 -7.29
CA ARG A 312 -15.64 8.07 -6.28
C ARG A 312 -16.24 6.79 -6.85
N ILE A 313 -15.85 5.66 -6.27
CA ILE A 313 -16.45 4.34 -6.56
C ILE A 313 -17.04 3.74 -5.28
N LYS A 314 -18.14 3.00 -5.42
CA LYS A 314 -18.73 2.16 -4.38
C LYS A 314 -17.97 0.84 -4.28
N VAL A 315 -17.35 0.58 -3.13
CA VAL A 315 -16.61 -0.65 -2.87
C VAL A 315 -17.39 -1.52 -1.88
N ARG A 316 -17.66 -2.77 -2.26
CA ARG A 316 -18.18 -3.81 -1.38
C ARG A 316 -17.06 -4.75 -0.95
N VAL A 317 -16.92 -5.00 0.33
CA VAL A 317 -15.97 -5.96 0.89
C VAL A 317 -16.73 -7.10 1.54
N VAL A 318 -16.48 -8.33 1.12
CA VAL A 318 -17.05 -9.55 1.69
C VAL A 318 -15.92 -10.36 2.30
N CYS A 319 -15.96 -10.61 3.61
CA CYS A 319 -14.83 -11.21 4.31
C CYS A 319 -15.25 -12.11 5.49
N ALA A 320 -14.37 -13.05 5.85
CA ALA A 320 -14.61 -14.00 6.95
C ALA A 320 -14.21 -13.49 8.35
N ARG A 321 -13.60 -12.30 8.45
CA ARG A 321 -13.04 -11.77 9.70
C ARG A 321 -13.65 -10.39 10.02
N ALA A 322 -14.17 -10.22 11.23
CA ALA A 322 -14.61 -8.94 11.78
C ALA A 322 -13.46 -7.93 11.81
N TYR A 323 -12.22 -8.38 12.04
CA TYR A 323 -11.02 -7.57 11.86
C TYR A 323 -10.93 -6.93 10.47
N HIS A 324 -11.14 -7.70 9.41
CA HIS A 324 -11.03 -7.20 8.03
C HIS A 324 -12.17 -6.24 7.68
N ALA A 325 -13.37 -6.48 8.18
CA ALA A 325 -14.48 -5.53 8.06
C ALA A 325 -14.20 -4.21 8.80
N LEU A 326 -13.70 -4.26 10.04
CA LEU A 326 -13.31 -3.07 10.81
C LEU A 326 -12.15 -2.31 10.15
N PHE A 327 -11.19 -3.03 9.56
CA PHE A 327 -10.11 -2.41 8.79
C PHE A 327 -10.66 -1.61 7.60
N MET A 328 -11.59 -2.18 6.83
CA MET A 328 -12.17 -1.47 5.68
C MET A 328 -13.15 -0.37 6.10
N HIS A 329 -13.84 -0.51 7.23
CA HIS A 329 -14.57 0.57 7.89
C HIS A 329 -13.67 1.77 8.26
N ASN A 330 -12.41 1.51 8.62
CA ASN A 330 -11.44 2.55 8.92
C ASN A 330 -10.81 3.13 7.64
N MET A 331 -10.48 2.30 6.64
CA MET A 331 -9.72 2.72 5.47
C MET A 331 -10.55 3.23 4.29
N LEU A 332 -11.83 2.89 4.19
CA LEU A 332 -12.75 3.47 3.20
C LEU A 332 -13.62 4.56 3.82
N ILE A 333 -14.20 5.38 2.96
CA ILE A 333 -15.12 6.45 3.35
C ILE A 333 -16.45 5.81 3.71
N ARG A 334 -16.89 5.98 4.95
CA ARG A 334 -18.14 5.43 5.45
C ARG A 334 -19.32 6.19 4.82
N PRO A 335 -20.28 5.50 4.17
CA PRO A 335 -21.47 6.15 3.65
C PRO A 335 -22.38 6.58 4.81
N THR A 336 -23.21 7.59 4.56
CA THR A 336 -24.33 7.93 5.46
C THR A 336 -25.39 6.81 5.48
N GLU A 337 -26.28 6.82 6.48
CA GLU A 337 -27.40 5.86 6.55
C GLU A 337 -28.31 5.94 5.30
N GLU A 338 -28.52 7.15 4.76
CA GLU A 338 -29.26 7.38 3.52
C GLU A 338 -28.52 6.82 2.29
N GLU A 339 -27.20 6.99 2.19
CA GLU A 339 -26.39 6.40 1.13
C GLU A 339 -26.33 4.87 1.22
N LEU A 340 -26.35 4.28 2.42
CA LEU A 340 -26.45 2.82 2.61
C LEU A 340 -27.82 2.27 2.20
N ALA A 341 -28.91 2.95 2.62
CA ALA A 341 -30.27 2.58 2.23
C ALA A 341 -30.47 2.64 0.70
N ASN A 342 -29.78 3.55 0.03
CA ASN A 342 -29.82 3.75 -1.43
C ASN A 342 -28.56 3.23 -2.16
N TRP A 343 -27.80 2.30 -1.56
CA TRP A 343 -26.49 1.89 -2.06
C TRP A 343 -26.50 1.38 -3.51
N GLY A 344 -27.50 0.56 -3.86
CA GLY A 344 -27.58 -0.14 -5.14
C GLY A 344 -26.40 -1.09 -5.38
N GLU A 345 -26.09 -1.36 -6.64
CA GLU A 345 -24.98 -2.24 -7.03
C GLU A 345 -23.61 -1.56 -6.76
N PRO A 346 -22.62 -2.24 -6.14
CA PRO A 346 -21.29 -1.70 -5.97
C PRO A 346 -20.52 -1.62 -7.30
N ASP A 347 -19.63 -0.62 -7.44
CA ASP A 347 -18.76 -0.45 -8.60
C ASP A 347 -17.53 -1.39 -8.57
N PHE A 348 -17.17 -1.92 -7.40
CA PHE A 348 -16.04 -2.84 -7.20
C PHE A 348 -16.26 -3.75 -5.99
N ILE A 349 -15.88 -5.03 -6.08
CA ILE A 349 -16.17 -6.04 -5.06
C ILE A 349 -14.91 -6.82 -4.67
N ILE A 350 -14.65 -6.94 -3.36
CA ILE A 350 -13.51 -7.68 -2.81
C ILE A 350 -14.02 -8.91 -2.05
N TYR A 351 -13.68 -10.11 -2.52
CA TYR A 351 -13.86 -11.37 -1.79
C TYR A 351 -12.56 -11.68 -1.02
N ASN A 352 -12.55 -11.36 0.27
CA ASN A 352 -11.42 -11.67 1.15
C ASN A 352 -11.66 -12.99 1.88
N ALA A 353 -11.21 -14.07 1.22
CA ALA A 353 -11.07 -15.41 1.76
C ALA A 353 -9.62 -15.68 2.19
N GLY A 354 -8.91 -14.68 2.73
CA GLY A 354 -7.47 -14.70 2.98
C GLY A 354 -6.95 -15.84 3.89
N GLN A 355 -7.82 -16.40 4.73
CA GLN A 355 -7.55 -17.59 5.55
C GLN A 355 -7.50 -18.91 4.75
N PHE A 356 -8.05 -18.94 3.53
CA PHE A 356 -8.09 -20.12 2.68
C PHE A 356 -6.99 -20.07 1.62
N PRO A 357 -6.19 -21.14 1.45
CA PRO A 357 -5.07 -21.12 0.50
C PRO A 357 -5.54 -21.18 -0.96
N ALA A 358 -4.86 -20.42 -1.82
CA ALA A 358 -4.87 -20.63 -3.25
C ALA A 358 -4.32 -22.03 -3.58
N ASN A 359 -4.85 -22.67 -4.62
CA ASN A 359 -4.36 -23.96 -5.06
C ASN A 359 -3.08 -23.78 -5.89
N ARG A 360 -1.92 -24.15 -5.33
CA ARG A 360 -0.61 -24.07 -6.01
C ARG A 360 -0.49 -24.86 -7.32
N PHE A 361 -1.46 -25.73 -7.62
CA PHE A 361 -1.53 -26.50 -8.86
C PHE A 361 -2.44 -25.88 -9.93
N THR A 362 -3.18 -24.82 -9.60
CA THR A 362 -3.89 -24.00 -10.59
C THR A 362 -2.87 -23.24 -11.44
N THR A 363 -3.14 -23.08 -12.74
CA THR A 363 -2.29 -22.36 -13.69
C THR A 363 -1.89 -20.97 -13.17
N GLY A 364 -0.63 -20.59 -13.36
CA GLY A 364 -0.12 -19.28 -12.95
C GLY A 364 0.06 -19.06 -11.43
N MET A 365 -0.31 -20.01 -10.57
CA MET A 365 -0.08 -19.93 -9.13
C MET A 365 1.39 -20.25 -8.78
N THR A 366 1.99 -19.40 -7.95
CA THR A 366 3.40 -19.50 -7.52
C THR A 366 3.56 -19.86 -6.05
N SER A 367 2.48 -19.82 -5.28
CA SER A 367 2.45 -20.15 -3.85
C SER A 367 1.04 -20.58 -3.43
N THR A 368 0.78 -20.64 -2.12
CA THR A 368 -0.57 -20.81 -1.56
C THR A 368 -1.30 -19.48 -1.36
N THR A 369 -0.72 -18.35 -1.80
CA THR A 369 -1.31 -17.01 -1.75
C THR A 369 -1.68 -16.58 -3.17
N SER A 370 -2.80 -15.87 -3.32
CA SER A 370 -3.13 -15.13 -4.54
C SER A 370 -3.88 -13.84 -4.22
N VAL A 371 -3.59 -12.78 -4.97
CA VAL A 371 -4.21 -11.46 -4.84
C VAL A 371 -4.53 -10.95 -6.24
N GLU A 372 -5.79 -11.08 -6.65
CA GLU A 372 -6.20 -11.05 -8.05
C GLU A 372 -7.17 -9.91 -8.33
N ILE A 373 -7.00 -9.19 -9.43
CA ILE A 373 -7.92 -8.12 -9.87
C ILE A 373 -8.41 -8.42 -11.29
N ASN A 374 -9.72 -8.35 -11.50
CA ASN A 374 -10.38 -8.46 -12.79
C ASN A 374 -11.13 -7.15 -13.10
N PHE A 375 -10.63 -6.36 -14.05
CA PHE A 375 -11.20 -5.05 -14.41
C PHE A 375 -12.51 -5.15 -15.21
N LYS A 376 -12.71 -6.21 -15.99
CA LYS A 376 -13.97 -6.49 -16.72
C LYS A 376 -15.14 -6.72 -15.79
N ARG A 377 -14.89 -7.50 -14.72
CA ARG A 377 -15.88 -7.88 -13.71
C ARG A 377 -15.96 -6.90 -12.55
N MET A 378 -14.96 -6.03 -12.42
CA MET A 378 -14.74 -5.18 -11.24
C MET A 378 -14.73 -6.00 -9.94
N GLU A 379 -14.01 -7.12 -9.96
CA GLU A 379 -13.89 -8.03 -8.81
C GLU A 379 -12.42 -8.21 -8.41
N MET A 380 -12.21 -8.44 -7.12
CA MET A 380 -10.91 -8.82 -6.54
C MET A 380 -11.07 -10.02 -5.61
N VAL A 381 -10.09 -10.93 -5.68
CA VAL A 381 -10.04 -12.16 -4.87
C VAL A 381 -8.76 -12.16 -4.05
N ILE A 382 -8.87 -12.46 -2.75
CA ILE A 382 -7.73 -12.63 -1.84
C ILE A 382 -7.80 -14.03 -1.23
N LEU A 383 -6.73 -14.80 -1.43
CA LEU A 383 -6.53 -16.15 -0.88
C LEU A 383 -5.14 -16.26 -0.24
N GLY A 384 -5.04 -16.97 0.87
CA GLY A 384 -3.79 -17.36 1.54
C GLY A 384 -2.92 -16.21 2.04
N THR A 385 -3.53 -15.09 2.42
CA THR A 385 -2.92 -13.96 3.11
C THR A 385 -3.96 -13.22 3.93
N GLU A 386 -3.70 -13.00 5.22
CA GLU A 386 -4.61 -12.28 6.12
C GLU A 386 -4.15 -10.84 6.39
N TYR A 387 -3.12 -10.37 5.68
CA TYR A 387 -2.60 -9.01 5.77
C TYR A 387 -3.60 -8.01 5.19
N ALA A 388 -4.20 -7.17 6.04
CA ALA A 388 -5.31 -6.32 5.61
C ALA A 388 -4.89 -5.25 4.58
N GLY A 389 -3.61 -4.88 4.56
CA GLY A 389 -3.05 -3.97 3.56
C GLY A 389 -3.13 -4.46 2.10
N GLU A 390 -3.45 -5.74 1.83
CA GLU A 390 -3.80 -6.18 0.46
C GLU A 390 -5.14 -5.60 0.01
N MET A 391 -6.16 -5.50 0.88
CA MET A 391 -7.45 -4.88 0.52
C MET A 391 -7.27 -3.40 0.18
N LYS A 392 -6.57 -2.64 1.05
CA LYS A 392 -6.21 -1.22 0.81
C LYS A 392 -5.52 -1.06 -0.54
N LYS A 393 -4.42 -1.79 -0.77
CA LYS A 393 -3.63 -1.62 -2.00
C LYS A 393 -4.26 -2.27 -3.25
N GLY A 394 -5.26 -3.13 -3.07
CA GLY A 394 -6.18 -3.56 -4.12
C GLY A 394 -7.06 -2.42 -4.61
N VAL A 395 -7.80 -1.76 -3.70
CA VAL A 395 -8.58 -0.54 -3.99
C VAL A 395 -7.68 0.53 -4.61
N PHE A 396 -6.48 0.75 -4.06
CA PHE A 396 -5.52 1.69 -4.64
C PHE A 396 -5.16 1.32 -6.08
N SER A 397 -4.83 0.04 -6.36
CA SER A 397 -4.51 -0.40 -7.72
C SER A 397 -5.67 -0.15 -8.69
N VAL A 398 -6.91 -0.36 -8.25
CA VAL A 398 -8.11 -0.07 -9.06
C VAL A 398 -8.27 1.43 -9.32
N MET A 399 -8.13 2.27 -8.30
CA MET A 399 -8.17 3.72 -8.46
C MET A 399 -7.00 4.24 -9.31
N HIS A 400 -5.82 3.64 -9.19
CA HIS A 400 -4.63 3.98 -9.98
C HIS A 400 -4.73 3.55 -11.46
N TYR A 401 -5.74 2.74 -11.81
CA TYR A 401 -6.17 2.45 -13.18
C TYR A 401 -7.32 3.36 -13.62
N LEU A 402 -8.43 3.37 -12.87
CA LEU A 402 -9.66 4.09 -13.24
C LEU A 402 -9.44 5.61 -13.34
N GLN A 403 -8.66 6.20 -12.44
CA GLN A 403 -8.44 7.64 -12.43
C GLN A 403 -7.71 8.10 -13.72
N PRO A 404 -6.54 7.53 -14.12
CA PRO A 404 -5.93 7.87 -15.40
C PRO A 404 -6.74 7.45 -16.65
N VAL A 405 -7.41 6.29 -16.63
CA VAL A 405 -8.02 5.68 -17.84
C VAL A 405 -9.46 6.13 -18.07
N LYS A 406 -10.32 6.03 -17.05
CA LYS A 406 -11.77 6.36 -17.14
C LYS A 406 -12.03 7.84 -16.89
N PHE A 407 -11.33 8.45 -15.94
CA PHE A 407 -11.62 9.81 -15.47
C PHE A 407 -10.64 10.89 -15.96
N ASN A 408 -9.52 10.49 -16.59
CA ASN A 408 -8.40 11.36 -16.98
C ASN A 408 -7.84 12.23 -15.83
N THR A 409 -7.84 11.68 -14.61
CA THR A 409 -7.33 12.32 -13.38
C THR A 409 -6.06 11.63 -12.89
N LEU A 410 -5.17 12.38 -12.26
CA LEU A 410 -3.85 11.87 -11.86
C LEU A 410 -3.94 11.24 -10.46
N SER A 411 -3.97 9.91 -10.37
CA SER A 411 -3.84 9.19 -9.11
C SER A 411 -2.37 9.11 -8.66
N LEU A 412 -2.12 9.31 -7.37
CA LEU A 412 -0.81 9.51 -6.77
C LEU A 412 -0.64 8.72 -5.47
N HIS A 413 0.58 8.21 -5.24
CA HIS A 413 1.01 7.65 -3.97
C HIS A 413 1.78 8.72 -3.17
N SER A 414 1.04 9.52 -2.43
CA SER A 414 1.51 10.73 -1.75
C SER A 414 0.64 11.01 -0.52
N SER A 415 1.18 11.63 0.52
CA SER A 415 0.35 12.37 1.48
C SER A 415 0.00 13.75 0.93
N ALA A 416 -1.04 14.38 1.46
CA ALA A 416 -1.40 15.75 1.10
C ALA A 416 -1.94 16.53 2.30
N ASN A 417 -1.68 17.84 2.33
CA ASN A 417 -2.26 18.76 3.32
C ASN A 417 -2.57 20.12 2.69
N VAL A 418 -3.39 20.92 3.40
CA VAL A 418 -3.79 22.27 2.99
C VAL A 418 -3.52 23.29 4.10
N GLY A 419 -2.96 24.45 3.78
CA GLY A 419 -2.73 25.50 4.78
C GLY A 419 -4.03 26.04 5.36
N ILE A 420 -4.10 26.24 6.68
CA ILE A 420 -5.32 26.72 7.35
C ILE A 420 -5.70 28.12 6.85
N GLU A 421 -4.72 29.03 6.75
CA GLU A 421 -4.96 30.43 6.33
C GLU A 421 -4.99 30.60 4.81
N LYS A 422 -3.91 30.20 4.12
CA LYS A 422 -3.74 30.41 2.67
C LYS A 422 -4.57 29.44 1.81
N GLN A 423 -5.08 28.35 2.39
CA GLN A 423 -5.73 27.24 1.68
C GLN A 423 -4.88 26.66 0.52
N ASP A 424 -3.56 26.78 0.61
CA ASP A 424 -2.59 26.28 -0.37
C ASP A 424 -2.38 24.77 -0.18
N VAL A 425 -2.38 23.98 -1.26
CA VAL A 425 -2.26 22.52 -1.18
C VAL A 425 -0.82 22.07 -1.48
N THR A 426 -0.30 21.16 -0.64
CA THR A 426 1.00 20.52 -0.83
C THR A 426 0.85 19.01 -0.95
N LEU A 427 1.47 18.42 -1.99
CA LEU A 427 1.58 16.98 -2.20
C LEU A 427 2.97 16.49 -1.75
N PHE A 428 3.06 15.42 -0.98
CA PHE A 428 4.32 14.82 -0.51
C PHE A 428 4.50 13.41 -1.05
N PHE A 429 5.45 13.21 -1.95
CA PHE A 429 5.89 11.91 -2.45
C PHE A 429 7.01 11.33 -1.59
N GLY A 430 7.12 10.01 -1.56
CA GLY A 430 8.17 9.30 -0.84
C GLY A 430 7.75 7.88 -0.47
N LEU A 431 8.73 7.01 -0.22
CA LEU A 431 8.46 5.64 0.25
C LEU A 431 8.22 5.60 1.77
N SER A 432 8.07 4.40 2.33
CA SER A 432 8.03 4.23 3.79
C SER A 432 9.37 4.67 4.40
N GLY A 433 9.34 5.32 5.57
CA GLY A 433 10.55 5.79 6.27
C GLY A 433 11.19 7.09 5.76
N THR A 434 10.75 7.66 4.63
CA THR A 434 11.29 8.95 4.12
C THR A 434 10.70 10.19 4.81
N GLY A 435 9.69 10.02 5.67
CA GLY A 435 9.09 11.09 6.47
C GLY A 435 7.74 11.62 6.00
N LYS A 436 7.09 11.03 4.97
CA LYS A 436 5.79 11.50 4.43
C LYS A 436 4.80 11.89 5.54
N THR A 437 4.38 10.92 6.36
CA THR A 437 3.36 11.10 7.40
C THR A 437 3.77 12.17 8.41
N THR A 438 4.98 12.06 8.96
CA THR A 438 5.57 13.01 9.93
C THR A 438 5.64 14.46 9.42
N LEU A 439 5.74 14.66 8.10
CA LEU A 439 5.90 15.97 7.45
C LEU A 439 4.59 16.51 6.85
N SER A 440 3.62 15.65 6.49
CA SER A 440 2.25 16.08 6.15
C SER A 440 1.44 16.47 7.39
N THR A 441 1.78 15.91 8.55
CA THR A 441 1.24 16.33 9.85
C THR A 441 1.99 17.57 10.37
N ASP A 442 1.35 18.73 10.18
CA ASP A 442 1.84 20.06 10.58
C ASP A 442 0.68 20.81 11.26
N PRO A 443 0.83 21.34 12.49
CA PRO A 443 -0.27 21.98 13.23
C PRO A 443 -0.86 23.24 12.57
N ARG A 444 -0.21 23.80 11.54
CA ARG A 444 -0.71 24.96 10.77
C ARG A 444 -1.46 24.56 9.49
N ARG A 445 -1.59 23.25 9.21
CA ARG A 445 -2.11 22.71 7.95
C ARG A 445 -3.07 21.55 8.25
N GLN A 446 -4.18 21.48 7.53
CA GLN A 446 -5.11 20.36 7.67
C GLN A 446 -4.66 19.17 6.80
N LEU A 447 -4.57 17.98 7.39
CA LEU A 447 -4.25 16.74 6.68
C LEU A 447 -5.42 16.36 5.76
N ILE A 448 -5.13 16.18 4.46
CA ILE A 448 -6.10 15.61 3.50
C ILE A 448 -5.99 14.07 3.54
N GLY A 449 -4.78 13.52 3.64
CA GLY A 449 -4.53 12.10 3.82
C GLY A 449 -3.04 11.76 3.87
N ASP A 450 -2.69 10.53 4.25
CA ASP A 450 -1.30 10.10 4.50
C ASP A 450 -0.63 9.29 3.37
N ASP A 451 -1.37 8.75 2.40
CA ASP A 451 -0.79 7.78 1.46
C ASP A 451 -1.35 7.79 0.01
N GLU A 452 -2.64 8.04 -0.22
CA GLU A 452 -3.28 7.82 -1.54
C GLU A 452 -4.22 8.97 -1.97
N HIS A 453 -3.90 9.66 -3.07
CA HIS A 453 -4.65 10.84 -3.53
C HIS A 453 -4.93 10.83 -5.02
N VAL A 454 -5.84 11.71 -5.44
CA VAL A 454 -6.09 12.05 -6.84
C VAL A 454 -6.01 13.56 -7.02
N TRP A 455 -5.31 13.99 -8.07
CA TRP A 455 -5.27 15.36 -8.57
C TRP A 455 -6.15 15.46 -9.82
N SER A 456 -7.33 16.07 -9.67
CA SER A 456 -8.32 16.29 -10.73
C SER A 456 -8.23 17.71 -11.31
N ASP A 457 -9.11 18.07 -12.24
CA ASP A 457 -9.25 19.46 -12.70
C ASP A 457 -9.96 20.36 -11.68
N HIS A 458 -10.47 19.76 -10.60
CA HIS A 458 -11.23 20.42 -9.54
C HIS A 458 -10.50 20.43 -8.18
N GLY A 459 -9.20 20.14 -8.16
CA GLY A 459 -8.36 20.16 -6.97
C GLY A 459 -7.80 18.78 -6.61
N VAL A 460 -7.71 18.49 -5.31
CA VAL A 460 -7.15 17.23 -4.77
C VAL A 460 -8.12 16.58 -3.81
N PHE A 461 -8.25 15.26 -3.88
CA PHE A 461 -9.00 14.47 -2.90
C PHE A 461 -8.25 13.21 -2.47
N ASN A 462 -8.45 12.81 -1.21
CA ASN A 462 -7.97 11.53 -0.68
C ASN A 462 -8.80 10.37 -1.26
N ILE A 463 -8.18 9.21 -1.47
CA ILE A 463 -8.89 7.98 -1.86
C ILE A 463 -9.51 7.31 -0.62
N GLU A 464 -8.92 7.50 0.56
CA GLU A 464 -9.15 6.73 1.78
C GLU A 464 -9.99 7.48 2.83
N GLY A 465 -10.69 6.73 3.69
CA GLY A 465 -11.41 7.25 4.86
C GLY A 465 -10.60 7.20 6.18
N GLY A 466 -9.31 6.85 6.12
CA GLY A 466 -8.45 6.67 7.28
C GLY A 466 -6.98 6.56 6.93
N CYS A 467 -6.16 6.25 7.94
CA CYS A 467 -4.71 6.11 7.82
C CYS A 467 -4.24 4.71 8.25
N TYR A 468 -3.14 4.25 7.67
CA TYR A 468 -2.55 2.93 7.95
C TYR A 468 -1.07 3.04 8.34
N ALA A 469 -0.83 3.74 9.44
CA ALA A 469 0.50 4.10 9.93
C ALA A 469 1.35 2.88 10.33
N LYS A 470 2.68 3.00 10.27
CA LYS A 470 3.61 2.06 10.91
C LYS A 470 3.67 2.32 12.42
N CYS A 471 3.84 1.26 13.21
CA CYS A 471 3.96 1.36 14.67
C CYS A 471 5.37 1.16 15.22
N ILE A 472 6.32 0.68 14.42
CA ILE A 472 7.70 0.43 14.87
C ILE A 472 8.37 1.71 15.42
N ASN A 473 8.88 1.64 16.66
CA ASN A 473 9.45 2.76 17.44
C ASN A 473 8.49 3.96 17.69
N LEU A 474 7.17 3.75 17.57
CA LEU A 474 6.17 4.80 17.79
C LEU A 474 6.16 5.24 19.25
N SER A 475 6.09 6.55 19.48
CA SER A 475 6.05 7.14 20.82
C SER A 475 5.30 8.46 20.81
N GLY A 476 4.54 8.72 21.88
CA GLY A 476 3.76 9.95 22.03
C GLY A 476 4.59 11.23 22.02
N GLU A 477 5.89 11.16 22.35
CA GLU A 477 6.80 12.30 22.27
C GLU A 477 7.18 12.68 20.83
N LYS A 478 7.34 11.68 19.93
CA LYS A 478 7.81 11.90 18.56
C LYS A 478 6.64 12.16 17.60
N GLU A 479 5.55 11.39 17.75
CA GLU A 479 4.42 11.37 16.82
C GLU A 479 3.08 11.36 17.62
N PRO A 480 2.78 12.41 18.40
CA PRO A 480 1.65 12.46 19.33
C PRO A 480 0.29 12.24 18.65
N GLU A 481 0.07 12.76 17.44
CA GLU A 481 -1.22 12.63 16.74
C GLU A 481 -1.50 11.18 16.35
N ILE A 482 -0.49 10.46 15.82
CA ILE A 482 -0.61 9.03 15.47
C ILE A 482 -0.79 8.20 16.75
N TYR A 483 -0.02 8.50 17.80
CA TYR A 483 -0.12 7.80 19.09
C TYR A 483 -1.51 7.97 19.74
N ASN A 484 -2.05 9.20 19.75
CA ASN A 484 -3.36 9.50 20.31
C ASN A 484 -4.53 8.97 19.46
N ALA A 485 -4.30 8.67 18.18
CA ALA A 485 -5.24 7.94 17.34
C ALA A 485 -5.31 6.44 17.69
N ILE A 486 -4.48 5.90 18.59
CA ILE A 486 -4.55 4.49 19.01
C ILE A 486 -5.51 4.35 20.19
N ARG A 487 -6.81 4.20 19.87
CA ARG A 487 -7.91 4.09 20.84
C ARG A 487 -9.00 3.15 20.34
N PHE A 488 -10.11 3.01 21.07
CA PHE A 488 -11.28 2.28 20.59
C PHE A 488 -11.72 2.73 19.19
N GLY A 489 -11.97 1.77 18.31
CA GLY A 489 -12.16 1.95 16.86
C GLY A 489 -10.90 1.68 16.02
N SER A 490 -9.71 1.86 16.57
CA SER A 490 -8.45 1.60 15.86
C SER A 490 -8.06 0.12 15.92
N ILE A 491 -7.23 -0.32 14.98
CA ILE A 491 -6.67 -1.68 14.96
C ILE A 491 -5.15 -1.61 14.97
N LEU A 492 -4.50 -2.36 15.86
CA LEU A 492 -3.08 -2.64 15.86
C LEU A 492 -2.84 -4.02 15.22
N GLU A 493 -2.25 -4.04 14.02
CA GLU A 493 -1.92 -5.28 13.30
C GLU A 493 -0.47 -5.70 13.63
N ASN A 494 -0.31 -6.94 14.10
CA ASN A 494 0.95 -7.60 14.43
C ASN A 494 1.81 -6.93 15.53
N VAL A 495 1.23 -6.01 16.32
CA VAL A 495 1.90 -5.36 17.46
C VAL A 495 1.92 -6.31 18.66
N VAL A 496 3.10 -6.48 19.26
CA VAL A 496 3.26 -7.25 20.52
C VAL A 496 2.71 -6.42 21.68
N TYR A 497 2.26 -7.07 22.75
CA TYR A 497 1.75 -6.40 23.95
C TYR A 497 2.06 -7.22 25.19
N ASN A 498 2.14 -6.54 26.34
CA ASN A 498 2.31 -7.20 27.63
C ASN A 498 0.98 -7.86 28.06
N PRO A 499 0.92 -9.21 28.25
CA PRO A 499 -0.34 -9.89 28.53
C PRO A 499 -1.01 -9.52 29.86
N SER A 500 -0.26 -8.98 30.82
CA SER A 500 -0.75 -8.67 32.17
C SER A 500 -1.45 -7.32 32.27
N ASN A 501 -0.98 -6.31 31.54
CA ASN A 501 -1.50 -4.93 31.59
C ASN A 501 -2.04 -4.43 30.24
N ARG A 502 -1.95 -5.23 29.18
CA ARG A 502 -2.41 -4.95 27.81
C ARG A 502 -1.75 -3.74 27.13
N ILE A 503 -0.64 -3.24 27.67
CA ILE A 503 0.13 -2.16 27.05
C ILE A 503 0.83 -2.71 25.78
N PRO A 504 0.63 -2.10 24.60
CA PRO A 504 1.38 -2.43 23.39
C PRO A 504 2.88 -2.13 23.55
N ASP A 505 3.72 -2.99 22.98
CA ASP A 505 5.15 -2.74 22.79
C ASP A 505 5.38 -2.37 21.33
N TYR A 506 5.83 -1.13 21.11
CA TYR A 506 6.09 -0.57 19.78
C TYR A 506 7.54 -0.74 19.32
N ASP A 507 8.44 -1.14 20.23
CA ASP A 507 9.84 -1.42 19.93
C ASP A 507 10.06 -2.91 19.63
N ASP A 508 9.18 -3.80 20.11
CA ASP A 508 9.21 -5.23 19.81
C ASP A 508 8.77 -5.56 18.37
N VAL A 509 9.73 -6.10 17.61
CA VAL A 509 9.59 -6.54 16.21
C VAL A 509 9.64 -8.06 16.05
N SER A 510 9.47 -8.85 17.13
CA SER A 510 9.59 -10.32 17.09
C SER A 510 8.64 -11.01 16.11
N ILE A 511 7.56 -10.33 15.72
CA ILE A 511 6.60 -10.76 14.69
C ILE A 511 6.98 -10.14 13.33
N THR A 512 7.27 -8.84 13.28
CA THR A 512 7.66 -8.11 12.07
C THR A 512 8.13 -6.68 12.38
N GLU A 513 8.98 -6.09 11.52
CA GLU A 513 9.24 -4.64 11.46
C GLU A 513 8.11 -3.83 10.76
N ASN A 514 7.09 -4.52 10.22
CA ASN A 514 5.91 -3.92 9.59
C ASN A 514 4.68 -3.98 10.51
N THR A 515 4.86 -3.69 11.80
CA THR A 515 3.73 -3.44 12.72
C THR A 515 2.95 -2.20 12.26
N ARG A 516 1.62 -2.23 12.43
CA ARG A 516 0.73 -1.21 11.86
C ARG A 516 -0.38 -0.78 12.81
N CYS A 517 -0.88 0.45 12.61
CA CYS A 517 -2.17 0.90 13.14
C CYS A 517 -3.08 1.36 12.00
N ALA A 518 -4.32 0.88 11.97
CA ALA A 518 -5.38 1.37 11.08
C ALA A 518 -6.44 2.12 11.88
N TYR A 519 -6.72 3.37 11.53
CA TYR A 519 -7.69 4.22 12.24
C TYR A 519 -8.45 5.16 11.29
N PRO A 520 -9.70 5.54 11.60
CA PRO A 520 -10.46 6.55 10.84
C PRO A 520 -9.74 7.90 10.79
N ILE A 521 -9.90 8.63 9.70
CA ILE A 521 -9.19 9.91 9.49
C ILE A 521 -9.56 10.97 10.56
N GLU A 522 -10.78 10.89 11.09
CA GLU A 522 -11.31 11.75 12.18
C GLU A 522 -10.60 11.53 13.53
N PHE A 523 -9.71 10.55 13.64
CA PHE A 523 -8.89 10.37 14.83
C PHE A 523 -7.65 11.27 14.83
N ILE A 524 -7.33 11.90 13.69
CA ILE A 524 -6.34 12.98 13.58
C ILE A 524 -7.05 14.32 13.78
N PRO A 525 -6.80 15.07 14.87
CA PRO A 525 -7.50 16.34 15.13
C PRO A 525 -7.27 17.41 14.05
N GLY A 526 -6.12 17.34 13.36
CA GLY A 526 -5.79 18.19 12.21
C GLY A 526 -6.35 17.72 10.87
N ALA A 527 -7.21 16.69 10.81
CA ALA A 527 -7.77 16.24 9.54
C ALA A 527 -8.72 17.28 8.91
N LYS A 528 -8.70 17.36 7.57
CA LYS A 528 -9.71 18.08 6.80
C LYS A 528 -10.88 17.13 6.52
N ILE A 529 -12.08 17.48 6.96
CA ILE A 529 -13.32 16.77 6.64
C ILE A 529 -14.25 17.72 5.87
N PRO A 530 -14.72 17.40 4.65
CA PRO A 530 -14.32 16.25 3.83
C PRO A 530 -12.83 16.30 3.43
N CYS A 531 -12.23 15.14 3.17
CA CYS A 531 -10.82 15.02 2.78
C CYS A 531 -10.56 15.38 1.31
N SER A 532 -10.98 16.59 0.92
CA SER A 532 -10.76 17.16 -0.41
C SER A 532 -10.55 18.68 -0.32
N SER A 533 -9.78 19.20 -1.26
CA SER A 533 -9.56 20.63 -1.44
C SER A 533 -9.94 21.02 -2.86
N PRO A 534 -10.77 22.07 -3.07
CA PRO A 534 -11.05 22.59 -4.40
C PRO A 534 -9.85 23.34 -5.01
N ASN A 535 -8.86 23.67 -4.18
CA ASN A 535 -7.67 24.38 -4.61
C ASN A 535 -6.66 23.42 -5.25
N GLN A 536 -6.01 23.91 -6.29
CA GLN A 536 -4.93 23.21 -6.96
C GLN A 536 -3.65 23.21 -6.10
N PRO A 537 -2.81 22.15 -6.18
CA PRO A 537 -1.48 22.13 -5.57
C PRO A 537 -0.64 23.34 -5.98
N SER A 538 -0.09 24.04 -4.99
CA SER A 538 0.93 25.07 -5.20
C SER A 538 2.35 24.51 -5.04
N ASN A 539 2.47 23.41 -4.31
CA ASN A 539 3.74 22.76 -3.98
C ASN A 539 3.67 21.23 -4.13
N ILE A 540 4.75 20.66 -4.65
CA ILE A 540 5.01 19.24 -4.72
C ILE A 540 6.36 18.98 -4.06
N ILE A 541 6.41 18.06 -3.12
CA ILE A 541 7.61 17.71 -2.36
C ILE A 541 7.93 16.24 -2.60
N MET A 542 9.11 15.95 -3.15
CA MET A 542 9.65 14.62 -3.33
C MET A 542 10.66 14.32 -2.22
N LEU A 543 10.27 13.47 -1.27
CA LEU A 543 11.12 13.07 -0.14
C LEU A 543 12.00 11.89 -0.53
N THR A 544 13.32 12.07 -0.40
CA THR A 544 14.31 11.03 -0.62
C THR A 544 15.18 10.82 0.62
N CYS A 545 15.39 9.58 1.04
CA CYS A 545 16.32 9.26 2.11
C CYS A 545 17.69 8.92 1.47
N ASP A 546 18.50 9.92 1.13
CA ASP A 546 19.80 9.66 0.48
C ASP A 546 20.87 9.23 1.49
N ALA A 547 21.15 7.92 1.56
CA ALA A 547 22.21 7.39 2.42
C ALA A 547 23.63 7.61 1.86
N TYR A 548 23.75 8.12 0.63
CA TYR A 548 25.04 8.44 0.02
C TYR A 548 25.53 9.83 0.41
N GLY A 549 24.68 10.69 0.97
CA GLY A 549 25.05 12.05 1.41
C GLY A 549 25.34 13.01 0.26
N VAL A 550 24.85 12.71 -0.94
CA VAL A 550 25.14 13.43 -2.19
C VAL A 550 24.09 14.50 -2.48
N LEU A 551 22.81 14.19 -2.23
CA LEU A 551 21.72 15.09 -2.60
C LEU A 551 21.60 16.27 -1.61
N PRO A 552 21.37 17.51 -2.08
CA PRO A 552 21.15 18.67 -1.22
C PRO A 552 19.95 18.48 -0.27
N PRO A 553 19.92 19.12 0.92
CA PRO A 553 18.76 19.07 1.82
C PRO A 553 17.45 19.50 1.14
N VAL A 554 17.54 20.46 0.21
CA VAL A 554 16.44 20.88 -0.68
C VAL A 554 16.98 21.31 -2.04
N SER A 555 16.21 21.05 -3.09
CA SER A 555 16.44 21.60 -4.43
C SER A 555 15.11 21.91 -5.12
N LYS A 556 15.05 23.02 -5.86
CA LYS A 556 13.93 23.33 -6.75
C LYS A 556 14.12 22.60 -8.08
N LEU A 557 13.07 21.96 -8.58
CA LEU A 557 13.08 21.19 -9.83
C LEU A 557 12.36 21.96 -10.95
N THR A 558 12.87 21.89 -12.18
CA THR A 558 12.05 22.20 -13.38
C THR A 558 10.99 21.11 -13.60
N PRO A 559 9.94 21.32 -14.42
CA PRO A 559 8.97 20.27 -14.75
C PRO A 559 9.61 19.01 -15.36
N GLU A 560 10.66 19.16 -16.16
CA GLU A 560 11.43 18.05 -16.72
C GLU A 560 12.18 17.28 -15.63
N GLN A 561 12.82 17.98 -14.70
CA GLN A 561 13.51 17.37 -13.56
C GLN A 561 12.52 16.69 -12.61
N ALA A 562 11.35 17.28 -12.37
CA ALA A 562 10.28 16.67 -11.59
C ALA A 562 9.82 15.35 -12.24
N SER A 563 9.60 15.35 -13.55
CA SER A 563 9.27 14.14 -14.32
C SER A 563 10.37 13.07 -14.22
N TYR A 564 11.65 13.47 -14.34
CA TYR A 564 12.80 12.57 -14.22
C TYR A 564 12.92 11.96 -12.81
N HIS A 565 12.84 12.78 -11.76
CA HIS A 565 12.93 12.34 -10.37
C HIS A 565 11.70 11.55 -9.91
N PHE A 566 10.52 11.83 -10.48
CA PHE A 566 9.31 11.03 -10.28
C PHE A 566 9.47 9.63 -10.89
N LEU A 567 9.90 9.52 -12.15
CA LEU A 567 10.18 8.24 -12.80
C LEU A 567 11.33 7.47 -12.13
N ALA A 568 12.34 8.15 -11.59
CA ALA A 568 13.40 7.52 -10.82
C ALA A 568 12.91 6.99 -9.45
N GLY A 569 12.08 7.76 -8.74
CA GLY A 569 11.53 7.38 -7.43
C GLY A 569 12.61 7.00 -6.41
N TYR A 570 13.72 7.74 -6.38
CA TYR A 570 14.92 7.37 -5.63
C TYR A 570 14.77 7.58 -4.12
N THR A 571 15.22 6.59 -3.36
CA THR A 571 15.54 6.68 -1.92
C THR A 571 16.56 5.60 -1.55
N SER A 572 17.07 5.59 -0.33
CA SER A 572 17.77 4.42 0.23
C SER A 572 16.89 3.69 1.24
N LYS A 573 17.01 2.36 1.30
CA LYS A 573 16.68 1.56 2.48
C LYS A 573 17.84 1.68 3.45
N THR A 574 17.56 1.92 4.72
CA THR A 574 18.58 2.12 5.76
C THR A 574 18.58 0.94 6.73
N PRO A 575 19.70 0.64 7.40
CA PRO A 575 19.71 -0.41 8.41
C PRO A 575 18.62 -0.20 9.48
N GLY A 576 17.94 -1.29 9.87
CA GLY A 576 16.78 -1.26 10.77
C GLY A 576 15.48 -0.70 10.18
N THR A 577 15.30 -0.78 8.84
CA THR A 577 14.00 -0.47 8.18
C THR A 577 13.41 -1.63 7.39
N GLU A 578 14.22 -2.65 7.08
CA GLU A 578 13.82 -3.95 6.54
C GLU A 578 14.81 -5.04 7.01
N ASP A 579 14.29 -6.26 7.27
CA ASP A 579 15.07 -7.44 7.62
C ASP A 579 16.29 -7.67 6.72
N GLY A 580 17.46 -7.87 7.34
CA GLY A 580 18.71 -8.20 6.64
C GLY A 580 19.45 -7.02 5.99
N VAL A 581 18.91 -5.79 6.07
CA VAL A 581 19.62 -4.58 5.59
C VAL A 581 20.66 -4.15 6.63
N LEU A 582 21.92 -4.57 6.45
CA LEU A 582 23.05 -4.19 7.31
C LEU A 582 23.80 -2.94 6.82
N GLU A 583 23.77 -2.67 5.51
CA GLU A 583 24.28 -1.46 4.87
C GLU A 583 23.17 -0.81 4.03
N PRO A 584 23.18 0.52 3.79
CA PRO A 584 22.13 1.16 3.03
C PRO A 584 22.09 0.71 1.56
N LEU A 585 20.90 0.35 1.10
CA LEU A 585 20.67 -0.12 -0.27
C LEU A 585 19.90 0.94 -1.08
N PRO A 586 20.41 1.38 -2.25
CA PRO A 586 19.69 2.32 -3.10
C PRO A 586 18.44 1.62 -3.67
N THR A 587 17.31 2.33 -3.65
CA THR A 587 16.01 1.85 -4.11
C THR A 587 15.42 2.88 -5.06
N PHE A 588 15.15 2.44 -6.28
CA PHE A 588 14.46 3.21 -7.31
C PHE A 588 13.06 2.62 -7.45
N SER A 589 12.07 3.30 -6.90
CA SER A 589 10.67 2.87 -6.92
C SER A 589 9.88 3.86 -7.76
N THR A 590 9.90 3.65 -9.07
CA THR A 590 9.20 4.41 -10.12
C THR A 590 7.87 5.03 -9.67
N CYS A 591 7.69 6.32 -9.95
CA CYS A 591 6.54 7.15 -9.56
C CYS A 591 6.26 7.20 -8.04
N TYR A 592 7.25 6.81 -7.21
CA TYR A 592 7.09 6.46 -5.79
C TYR A 592 6.02 5.38 -5.51
N SER A 593 5.50 4.72 -6.55
CA SER A 593 4.33 3.83 -6.51
C SER A 593 4.55 2.47 -7.19
N ALA A 594 5.78 2.14 -7.60
CA ALA A 594 6.10 0.99 -8.47
C ALA A 594 5.31 -0.34 -8.25
N PRO A 595 5.05 -0.83 -7.02
CA PRO A 595 4.25 -2.06 -6.82
C PRO A 595 2.75 -1.94 -7.15
N PHE A 596 2.27 -0.71 -7.34
CA PHE A 596 0.85 -0.34 -7.51
C PHE A 596 0.55 0.26 -8.89
N LEU A 597 1.59 0.63 -9.66
CA LEU A 597 1.45 1.06 -11.06
C LEU A 597 0.68 0.03 -11.87
N VAL A 598 -0.43 0.44 -12.50
CA VAL A 598 -1.20 -0.39 -13.42
C VAL A 598 -0.88 -0.03 -14.86
N CYS A 599 -0.94 1.26 -15.23
CA CYS A 599 -0.51 1.75 -16.53
C CYS A 599 1.02 1.92 -16.63
N HIS A 600 1.53 2.23 -17.82
CA HIS A 600 2.96 2.50 -17.99
C HIS A 600 3.37 3.78 -17.23
N PRO A 601 4.52 3.80 -16.52
CA PRO A 601 5.02 4.95 -15.77
C PRO A 601 4.99 6.30 -16.50
N SER A 602 5.25 6.30 -17.81
CA SER A 602 5.24 7.53 -18.62
C SER A 602 3.89 8.24 -18.63
N ARG A 603 2.75 7.52 -18.54
CA ARG A 603 1.41 8.13 -18.44
C ARG A 603 1.30 9.03 -17.21
N TYR A 604 1.65 8.49 -16.03
CA TYR A 604 1.60 9.24 -14.77
C TYR A 604 2.59 10.40 -14.75
N ALA A 605 3.78 10.24 -15.35
CA ALA A 605 4.79 11.30 -15.43
C ALA A 605 4.36 12.44 -16.38
N THR A 606 3.76 12.12 -17.54
CA THR A 606 3.20 13.12 -18.46
C THR A 606 2.06 13.89 -17.80
N MET A 607 1.11 13.19 -17.18
CA MET A 607 0.00 13.83 -16.44
C MET A 607 0.51 14.72 -15.30
N LEU A 608 1.57 14.32 -14.59
CA LEU A 608 2.20 15.16 -13.56
C LEU A 608 2.80 16.44 -14.16
N ALA A 609 3.51 16.35 -15.28
CA ALA A 609 4.08 17.49 -15.97
C ALA A 609 3.00 18.47 -16.48
N GLU A 610 1.93 17.95 -17.09
CA GLU A 610 0.79 18.73 -17.56
C GLU A 610 0.07 19.45 -16.42
N LYS A 611 -0.19 18.76 -15.30
CA LYS A 611 -0.77 19.35 -14.09
C LYS A 611 0.14 20.43 -13.48
N MET A 612 1.45 20.18 -13.42
CA MET A 612 2.43 21.17 -12.94
C MET A 612 2.48 22.43 -13.81
N GLU A 613 2.49 22.29 -15.13
CA GLU A 613 2.51 23.42 -16.08
C GLU A 613 1.21 24.25 -15.96
N ALA A 614 0.06 23.59 -15.96
CA ALA A 614 -1.25 24.24 -15.88
C ALA A 614 -1.47 25.02 -14.57
N THR A 615 -0.91 24.53 -13.46
CA THR A 615 -1.09 25.11 -12.11
C THR A 615 0.09 25.96 -11.64
N LYS A 616 1.23 25.91 -12.35
CA LYS A 616 2.51 26.51 -11.97
C LYS A 616 3.01 26.05 -10.60
N ALA A 617 2.70 24.81 -10.22
CA ALA A 617 3.11 24.21 -8.96
C ALA A 617 4.64 24.12 -8.86
N ASN A 618 5.21 24.57 -7.74
CA ASN A 618 6.65 24.43 -7.49
C ASN A 618 6.94 22.98 -7.07
N CYS A 619 7.92 22.33 -7.70
CA CYS A 619 8.38 21.02 -7.29
C CYS A 619 9.73 21.09 -6.58
N TRP A 620 9.84 20.37 -5.46
CA TRP A 620 10.97 20.37 -4.55
C TRP A 620 11.47 18.94 -4.32
N LEU A 621 12.78 18.72 -4.40
CA LEU A 621 13.42 17.48 -3.95
C LEU A 621 14.02 17.74 -2.56
N ILE A 622 13.62 16.97 -1.54
CA ILE A 622 14.09 17.14 -0.15
C ILE A 622 14.79 15.87 0.32
N ASN A 623 16.04 16.01 0.76
CA ASN A 623 16.83 14.91 1.32
C ASN A 623 16.62 14.78 2.83
N THR A 624 15.90 13.73 3.26
CA THR A 624 15.67 13.33 4.66
C THR A 624 16.63 12.22 5.14
N GLY A 625 17.62 11.88 4.31
CA GLY A 625 18.71 10.94 4.54
C GLY A 625 19.91 11.61 5.19
N TRP A 626 21.09 11.52 4.58
CA TRP A 626 22.37 11.95 5.16
C TRP A 626 22.95 13.20 4.49
N THR A 627 23.81 13.89 5.22
CA THR A 627 24.65 15.01 4.74
C THR A 627 26.01 15.01 5.44
N GLY A 628 26.99 15.72 4.87
CA GLY A 628 28.37 15.82 5.35
C GLY A 628 29.19 14.52 5.23
N GLY A 629 28.65 13.51 4.57
CA GLY A 629 29.23 12.18 4.40
C GLY A 629 28.13 11.17 4.07
N LYS A 630 28.52 10.02 3.52
CA LYS A 630 27.61 8.86 3.40
C LYS A 630 27.31 8.25 4.78
N TYR A 631 26.31 7.37 4.86
CA TYR A 631 26.03 6.56 6.05
C TYR A 631 27.31 5.99 6.68
N GLY A 632 27.40 6.06 8.01
CA GLY A 632 28.58 5.66 8.79
C GLY A 632 29.68 6.74 8.91
N THR A 633 29.69 7.76 8.04
CA THR A 633 30.68 8.88 8.10
C THR A 633 30.02 10.25 8.23
N GLY A 634 28.91 10.48 7.53
CA GLY A 634 28.07 11.66 7.66
C GLY A 634 26.99 11.52 8.73
N ARG A 635 26.07 12.49 8.75
CA ARG A 635 25.01 12.59 9.76
C ARG A 635 23.66 12.62 9.07
N ARG A 636 22.63 12.04 9.69
CA ARG A 636 21.26 12.15 9.17
C ARG A 636 20.83 13.63 9.22
N CYS A 637 20.17 14.12 8.17
CA CYS A 637 19.57 15.45 8.10
C CYS A 637 18.68 15.69 9.33
N PRO A 638 19.00 16.67 10.20
CA PRO A 638 18.20 16.93 11.40
C PRO A 638 16.77 17.35 11.05
N LEU A 639 15.77 16.67 11.62
CA LEU A 639 14.34 16.92 11.36
C LEU A 639 13.94 18.39 11.53
N LYS A 640 14.57 19.11 12.48
CA LYS A 640 14.36 20.56 12.67
C LYS A 640 14.66 21.40 11.42
N TYR A 641 15.68 21.03 10.64
CA TYR A 641 16.04 21.73 9.40
C TYR A 641 15.12 21.30 8.25
N THR A 642 14.72 20.02 8.20
CA THR A 642 13.70 19.56 7.24
C THR A 642 12.36 20.27 7.45
N ARG A 643 11.93 20.48 8.70
CA ARG A 643 10.75 21.31 9.00
C ARG A 643 10.98 22.76 8.59
N ALA A 644 12.09 23.41 8.96
CA ALA A 644 12.39 24.79 8.54
C ALA A 644 12.40 24.99 7.00
N ILE A 645 12.86 24.01 6.23
CA ILE A 645 12.78 24.00 4.76
C ILE A 645 11.32 23.98 4.28
N ILE A 646 10.49 23.12 4.88
CA ILE A 646 9.07 22.99 4.52
C ILE A 646 8.27 24.24 4.92
N ASP A 647 8.60 24.84 6.04
CA ASP A 647 8.09 26.14 6.47
C ASP A 647 8.39 27.22 5.41
N ALA A 648 9.64 27.29 4.94
CA ALA A 648 10.06 28.23 3.89
C ALA A 648 9.42 27.95 2.51
N ILE A 649 8.99 26.71 2.25
CA ILE A 649 8.20 26.34 1.06
C ILE A 649 6.75 26.83 1.20
N HIS A 650 6.13 26.66 2.38
CA HIS A 650 4.74 27.06 2.62
C HIS A 650 4.55 28.56 2.86
N ASP A 651 5.52 29.24 3.47
CA ASP A 651 5.49 30.70 3.61
C ASP A 651 5.76 31.41 2.26
N GLY A 652 6.50 30.76 1.37
CA GLY A 652 6.83 31.18 0.01
C GLY A 652 8.21 31.82 -0.15
N SER A 653 8.96 32.02 0.93
CA SER A 653 10.30 32.62 0.93
C SER A 653 11.30 31.80 0.12
N LEU A 654 11.25 30.46 0.23
CA LEU A 654 12.16 29.60 -0.53
C LEU A 654 11.89 29.68 -2.03
N ALA A 655 10.66 29.97 -2.46
CA ALA A 655 10.35 30.14 -3.88
C ALA A 655 10.93 31.44 -4.47
N GLN A 656 11.27 32.41 -3.62
CA GLN A 656 11.83 33.73 -3.95
C GLN A 656 13.35 33.83 -3.69
N ALA A 657 13.97 32.79 -3.14
CA ALA A 657 15.41 32.76 -2.85
C ALA A 657 16.27 32.79 -4.13
N ASP A 658 17.51 33.23 -4.02
CA ASP A 658 18.53 33.01 -5.06
C ASP A 658 18.93 31.53 -5.10
N PHE A 659 19.24 31.03 -6.30
CA PHE A 659 19.60 29.62 -6.51
C PHE A 659 20.96 29.46 -7.19
N VAL A 660 21.73 28.46 -6.76
CA VAL A 660 22.96 28.00 -7.40
C VAL A 660 22.80 26.59 -7.96
N LYS A 661 23.44 26.32 -9.09
CA LYS A 661 23.37 25.01 -9.74
C LYS A 661 24.29 23.99 -9.05
N PHE A 662 23.81 22.76 -8.94
CA PHE A 662 24.57 21.58 -8.53
C PHE A 662 24.91 20.74 -9.76
N ASP A 663 26.15 20.87 -10.22
CA ASP A 663 26.50 20.67 -11.63
C ASP A 663 26.14 19.29 -12.19
N VAL A 664 26.47 18.22 -11.45
CA VAL A 664 26.29 16.84 -11.92
C VAL A 664 24.82 16.44 -12.07
N PHE A 665 23.94 16.90 -11.18
CA PHE A 665 22.49 16.62 -11.26
C PHE A 665 21.69 17.75 -11.90
N GLY A 666 22.32 18.89 -12.18
CA GLY A 666 21.67 20.10 -12.66
C GLY A 666 20.64 20.73 -11.70
N LEU A 667 20.61 20.30 -10.43
CA LEU A 667 19.63 20.74 -9.42
C LEU A 667 19.87 22.19 -8.99
N TRP A 668 18.79 22.90 -8.64
CA TRP A 668 18.86 24.27 -8.14
C TRP A 668 18.79 24.28 -6.61
N ILE A 669 19.92 24.58 -5.95
CA ILE A 669 20.04 24.70 -4.49
C ILE A 669 19.81 26.16 -4.08
N PRO A 670 18.95 26.46 -3.09
CA PRO A 670 18.82 27.82 -2.57
C PRO A 670 20.12 28.26 -1.88
N THR A 671 20.50 29.53 -2.02
CA THR A 671 21.73 30.08 -1.42
C THR A 671 21.64 30.21 0.10
N ALA A 672 20.44 30.47 0.62
CA ALA A 672 20.11 30.61 2.03
C ALA A 672 18.69 30.07 2.30
N CYS A 673 18.42 29.67 3.55
CA CYS A 673 17.09 29.26 4.01
C CYS A 673 16.97 29.56 5.51
N ASN A 674 15.91 30.26 5.91
CA ASN A 674 15.74 30.68 7.30
C ASN A 674 15.80 29.49 8.27
N ASN A 675 16.56 29.66 9.37
CA ASN A 675 16.81 28.64 10.39
C ASN A 675 17.56 27.37 9.92
N VAL A 676 18.17 27.38 8.73
CA VAL A 676 19.03 26.31 8.20
C VAL A 676 20.43 26.87 7.95
N PRO A 677 21.51 26.24 8.45
CA PRO A 677 22.87 26.70 8.18
C PRO A 677 23.27 26.58 6.69
N ASP A 678 23.81 27.65 6.12
CA ASP A 678 24.19 27.76 4.70
C ASP A 678 25.24 26.72 4.27
N GLU A 679 26.08 26.24 5.20
CA GLU A 679 27.06 25.19 4.95
C GLU A 679 26.43 23.80 4.78
N LEU A 680 25.17 23.61 5.19
CA LEU A 680 24.43 22.36 4.99
C LEU A 680 23.62 22.35 3.69
N LEU A 681 23.15 23.51 3.21
CA LEU A 681 22.36 23.62 1.98
C LEU A 681 23.12 23.11 0.75
N ASP A 682 24.41 23.43 0.65
CA ASP A 682 25.28 22.91 -0.40
C ASP A 682 26.09 21.70 0.12
N PRO A 683 25.81 20.46 -0.33
CA PRO A 683 26.52 19.28 0.14
C PRO A 683 28.02 19.31 -0.24
N ARG A 684 28.41 20.09 -1.28
CA ARG A 684 29.83 20.35 -1.61
C ARG A 684 30.56 21.03 -0.45
N LYS A 685 29.87 21.87 0.34
CA LYS A 685 30.43 22.54 1.52
C LYS A 685 30.48 21.60 2.72
N ALA A 686 29.38 20.89 2.99
CA ALA A 686 29.19 20.03 4.16
C ALA A 686 30.21 18.87 4.28
N TRP A 687 30.67 18.29 3.17
CA TRP A 687 31.67 17.22 3.21
C TRP A 687 33.08 17.74 3.51
N SER A 688 33.80 17.10 4.44
CA SER A 688 35.22 17.40 4.69
C SER A 688 36.11 16.96 3.52
N ASP A 689 35.98 15.70 3.09
CA ASP A 689 36.68 15.14 1.93
C ASP A 689 35.92 15.40 0.62
N LYS A 690 36.40 16.38 -0.16
CA LYS A 690 35.82 16.75 -1.45
C LYS A 690 36.04 15.69 -2.55
N ALA A 691 37.09 14.88 -2.45
CA ALA A 691 37.38 13.82 -3.42
C ALA A 691 36.47 12.60 -3.19
N ALA A 692 36.22 12.24 -1.92
CA ALA A 692 35.23 11.25 -1.56
C ALA A 692 33.81 11.68 -1.97
N PHE A 693 33.45 12.95 -1.75
CA PHE A 693 32.18 13.52 -2.24
C PHE A 693 32.03 13.32 -3.75
N GLN A 694 33.00 13.79 -4.55
CA GLN A 694 32.93 13.67 -6.02
C GLN A 694 32.90 12.20 -6.51
N LYS A 695 33.43 11.25 -5.74
CA LYS A 695 33.31 9.82 -6.02
C LYS A 695 31.89 9.30 -5.81
N GLU A 696 31.25 9.61 -4.68
CA GLU A 696 29.87 9.17 -4.42
C GLU A 696 28.87 9.92 -5.31
N VAL A 697 29.12 11.19 -5.67
CA VAL A 697 28.33 11.96 -6.67
C VAL A 697 28.23 11.22 -8.01
N ARG A 698 29.37 10.84 -8.61
CA ARG A 698 29.40 10.10 -9.88
C ARG A 698 28.78 8.71 -9.78
N LYS A 699 28.97 8.04 -8.64
CA LYS A 699 28.37 6.73 -8.36
C LYS A 699 26.85 6.81 -8.31
N LEU A 700 26.28 7.80 -7.62
CA LEU A 700 24.84 8.00 -7.56
C LEU A 700 24.27 8.44 -8.93
N ALA A 701 24.95 9.34 -9.65
CA ALA A 701 24.57 9.72 -11.02
C ALA A 701 24.49 8.50 -11.96
N ALA A 702 25.46 7.59 -11.90
CA ALA A 702 25.44 6.34 -12.66
C ALA A 702 24.27 5.42 -12.26
N MET A 703 23.89 5.37 -10.98
CA MET A 703 22.72 4.62 -10.53
C MET A 703 21.40 5.19 -11.07
N PHE A 704 21.22 6.51 -11.02
CA PHE A 704 20.06 7.20 -11.61
C PHE A 704 19.93 6.89 -13.11
N ARG A 705 21.02 7.05 -13.87
CA ARG A 705 21.03 6.74 -15.31
C ARG A 705 20.69 5.28 -15.61
N LYS A 706 21.19 4.33 -14.80
CA LYS A 706 20.87 2.90 -14.92
C LYS A 706 19.41 2.58 -14.58
N ALA A 707 18.81 3.27 -13.61
CA ALA A 707 17.40 3.11 -13.29
C ALA A 707 16.50 3.70 -14.40
N PHE A 708 16.88 4.86 -14.93
CA PHE A 708 16.09 5.59 -15.92
C PHE A 708 16.11 4.96 -17.33
N SER A 709 17.12 4.17 -17.69
CA SER A 709 17.23 3.55 -19.03
C SER A 709 16.06 2.61 -19.39
N LEU A 710 15.27 2.18 -18.40
CA LEU A 710 14.01 1.46 -18.59
C LEU A 710 12.92 2.30 -19.27
N TYR A 711 12.97 3.64 -19.14
CA TYR A 711 11.94 4.58 -19.59
C TYR A 711 12.42 5.50 -20.71
N GLU A 712 13.72 5.47 -21.04
CA GLU A 712 14.39 6.42 -21.93
C GLU A 712 13.75 6.57 -23.32
N ARG A 713 13.09 5.51 -23.82
CA ARG A 713 12.43 5.49 -25.14
C ARG A 713 10.99 6.03 -25.14
N GLU A 714 10.40 6.21 -23.96
CA GLU A 714 8.98 6.54 -23.78
C GLU A 714 8.78 7.90 -23.09
N VAL A 715 9.84 8.69 -23.01
CA VAL A 715 9.86 10.06 -22.49
C VAL A 715 10.34 11.02 -23.57
N SER A 716 10.02 12.31 -23.42
CA SER A 716 10.57 13.34 -24.30
C SER A 716 12.07 13.56 -24.04
N ASP A 717 12.80 14.04 -25.06
CA ASP A 717 14.22 14.40 -24.93
C ASP A 717 14.47 15.42 -23.80
N LYS A 718 13.52 16.32 -23.56
CA LYS A 718 13.55 17.26 -22.44
C LYS A 718 13.67 16.57 -21.08
N VAL A 719 12.83 15.55 -20.81
CA VAL A 719 12.89 14.77 -19.56
C VAL A 719 14.14 13.89 -19.54
N ARG A 720 14.51 13.29 -20.67
CA ARG A 720 15.71 12.45 -20.82
C ARG A 720 17.00 13.19 -20.49
N LEU A 721 17.11 14.45 -20.88
CA LEU A 721 18.26 15.33 -20.65
C LEU A 721 18.22 16.07 -19.30
N ALA A 722 17.13 15.95 -18.53
CA ALA A 722 17.01 16.56 -17.19
C ALA A 722 17.65 15.72 -16.06
N GLY A 723 18.11 14.50 -16.38
CA GLY A 723 18.84 13.64 -15.45
C GLY A 723 20.31 14.05 -15.25
N PRO A 724 21.03 13.38 -14.34
CA PRO A 724 22.42 13.70 -14.06
C PRO A 724 23.37 13.37 -15.23
N VAL A 725 24.34 14.26 -15.45
CA VAL A 725 25.41 14.11 -16.43
C VAL A 725 26.57 13.25 -15.87
N ALA A 726 27.48 12.83 -16.76
CA ALA A 726 28.59 11.90 -16.45
C ALA A 726 29.80 12.59 -15.80
#